data_AF-A0A2A2R919-F1
#
_entry.id   AF-A0A2A2R919-F1
#
_cell.length_a   1.000
_cell.length_b   1.000
_cell.length_c   1.000
_cell.angle_alpha   90.00
_cell.angle_beta   90.00
_cell.angle_gamma   90.00
#
_symmetry.space_group_name_H-M   'P 1'
#
loop_
_entity.id
_entity.type
_entity.pdbx_description
1 polymer ?
#
loop_
_entity_poly.entity_id
_entity_poly.type
_entity_poly.pdbx_seq_one_letter_code
_entity_poly.pdbx_strand_id
1 'polypeptide(L)'
;MTDYWAPGILNQEAGTVEMDLKFLRSREEMLSDYFFVFRATGNSSLEMTTVLGLVFCPPGDNRDFLALARSNAGASAISPEALDFEANKIYRLAFTWGEGQHSFWLNGKLLGRGALKGPLALLPDRFRAGKLGAFEVERLRVSDLVRSGVELQKREELKVDGHTTLWDDRSLQQPVLGKSIWQEKTFGVWAFPERTPAMLVVPVGQSLPVPLRLVNFTSNDSVVEIKCDLFTRLGKATGTQLYKIPIKSGAFYIPGALSLPVMSQPGYYNVKIAVKSPQGREAIYDCSYVVQPEEKAAAGKLADYLGHHHHFNKPDAYTQIGIRWHRAWGNERSFLWCNVEPSPGEFQWAQADEDMAAAKKAGIQVLGVLGYPPTWASSRSEAEVNRLKGKAAPDFLRRPERFKPKNLADWEKYVRAVVRRYHGQVKHWEIYNEVDFHPPFVFASFSGSTEDYYQLLESAHRIIKEIDPAAQVLTSGFSLSQGATDTGMPAALMKLGAAKSFDIFNVHGYAGRNDTIAAALTAARAAKPNVPLWQTERQYMGGFQDEYEAISTAFWCLDNGFSKFFFHEADMDRFYGNLKPTPYYAVTAELARQLRVCDEYVGKIEGLDGVCTGWKLKRTDGGWLYVFAANSGVVRLSLGADKEGAAVTVTDLYGEFVSTGKLDLSKPFNFSGLIYLVSPVPLKIAKVERLVGNAVANPGFEMREGDYLMDPTAARPVYWKLSAEDPERKNFGYIKGGHTGECAIRFANGSNPKGVWVSQSVTLDSAGEWILSAWVRIPKGAPVRMIFSLQAAAQLTSTAGNVLTVEGTGDWQQLVVKQKLAQSGIRGTIIVGVQEGAGVVDVDDVELLPQLKATP
;
A
#
# COMPACT_ATOMS: atom_id res chain seq x y z
N MET A 1 20.28 0.89 -2.99
CA MET A 1 20.28 0.18 -4.30
C MET A 1 20.08 1.20 -5.42
N THR A 2 20.74 1.01 -6.55
CA THR A 2 20.54 1.82 -7.77
C THR A 2 19.26 1.37 -8.49
N ASP A 3 18.44 2.33 -8.94
CA ASP A 3 17.22 2.10 -9.73
C ASP A 3 17.53 2.17 -11.23
N TYR A 4 17.16 1.12 -11.97
CA TYR A 4 17.38 1.00 -13.42
C TYR A 4 16.05 0.92 -14.17
N TRP A 5 16.02 1.44 -15.40
CA TRP A 5 14.92 1.22 -16.34
C TRP A 5 14.77 -0.27 -16.69
N ALA A 6 13.55 -0.79 -16.78
CA ALA A 6 13.31 -2.19 -17.12
C ALA A 6 12.78 -2.42 -18.56
N PRO A 7 11.81 -1.63 -19.09
CA PRO A 7 11.23 -1.90 -20.40
C PRO A 7 12.23 -1.91 -21.58
N GLY A 8 12.28 -3.02 -22.30
CA GLY A 8 13.23 -3.23 -23.40
C GLY A 8 14.69 -3.43 -22.95
N ILE A 9 14.96 -3.48 -21.64
CA ILE A 9 16.25 -3.90 -21.08
C ILE A 9 16.15 -5.35 -20.60
N LEU A 10 15.11 -5.66 -19.82
CA LEU A 10 14.81 -7.03 -19.40
C LEU A 10 13.91 -7.70 -20.44
N ASN A 11 14.43 -8.76 -21.06
CA ASN A 11 13.64 -9.64 -21.92
C ASN A 11 12.85 -10.64 -21.05
N GLN A 12 11.53 -10.69 -21.20
CA GLN A 12 10.67 -11.58 -20.41
C GLN A 12 10.84 -13.06 -20.75
N GLU A 13 11.25 -13.37 -21.98
CA GLU A 13 11.32 -14.74 -22.49
C GLU A 13 12.63 -15.43 -22.14
N ALA A 14 13.73 -14.67 -22.15
CA ALA A 14 15.07 -15.18 -21.89
C ALA A 14 15.99 -14.06 -21.40
N GLY A 15 16.95 -14.36 -20.55
CA GLY A 15 17.98 -13.39 -20.18
C GLY A 15 18.93 -13.88 -19.09
N THR A 16 19.94 -13.04 -18.85
CA THR A 16 20.95 -13.24 -17.82
C THR A 16 21.26 -11.90 -17.16
N VAL A 17 21.27 -11.88 -15.83
CA VAL A 17 21.82 -10.80 -15.00
C VAL A 17 23.14 -11.29 -14.41
N GLU A 18 24.24 -10.60 -14.67
CA GLU A 18 25.55 -10.85 -14.07
C GLU A 18 26.01 -9.66 -13.24
N MET A 19 26.53 -9.93 -12.04
CA MET A 19 26.94 -8.91 -11.09
C MET A 19 28.28 -9.25 -10.44
N ASP A 20 29.19 -8.28 -10.38
CA ASP A 20 30.36 -8.34 -9.51
C ASP A 20 29.97 -7.79 -8.13
N LEU A 21 29.78 -8.68 -7.17
CA LEU A 21 29.34 -8.35 -5.81
C LEU A 21 30.54 -8.37 -4.85
N LYS A 22 30.85 -7.23 -4.23
CA LYS A 22 31.81 -7.14 -3.13
C LYS A 22 31.07 -7.20 -1.79
N PHE A 23 31.38 -8.19 -0.96
CA PHE A 23 30.92 -8.18 0.43
C PHE A 23 31.74 -7.17 1.23
N LEU A 24 31.10 -6.36 2.06
CA LEU A 24 31.78 -5.31 2.82
C LEU A 24 32.24 -5.79 4.20
N ARG A 25 31.81 -6.98 4.64
CA ARG A 25 32.04 -7.55 6.00
C ARG A 25 31.79 -9.07 6.01
N SER A 26 32.04 -9.76 7.14
CA SER A 26 31.77 -11.19 7.28
C SER A 26 30.27 -11.48 7.38
N ARG A 27 29.85 -12.73 7.13
CA ARG A 27 28.44 -13.14 7.26
C ARG A 27 27.88 -12.82 8.64
N GLU A 28 28.62 -13.12 9.69
CA GLU A 28 28.23 -12.92 11.09
C GLU A 28 28.02 -11.44 11.44
N GLU A 29 28.73 -10.55 10.76
CA GLU A 29 28.64 -9.09 10.91
C GLU A 29 27.52 -8.49 10.06
N MET A 30 26.90 -9.26 9.16
CA MET A 30 25.78 -8.78 8.35
C MET A 30 24.50 -8.70 9.17
N LEU A 31 23.72 -7.68 8.84
CA LEU A 31 22.41 -7.37 9.40
C LEU A 31 21.47 -8.59 9.41
N SER A 32 20.52 -8.62 10.33
CA SER A 32 19.61 -9.75 10.55
C SER A 32 18.37 -9.77 9.64
N ASP A 33 18.46 -9.19 8.45
CA ASP A 33 17.37 -9.17 7.48
C ASP A 33 17.73 -9.71 6.10
N TYR A 34 16.70 -9.94 5.29
CA TYR A 34 16.85 -10.35 3.89
C TYR A 34 17.18 -9.14 3.01
N PHE A 35 18.31 -9.20 2.30
CA PHE A 35 18.76 -8.11 1.42
C PHE A 35 18.64 -8.46 -0.04
N PHE A 36 17.90 -7.67 -0.80
CA PHE A 36 17.89 -7.81 -2.26
C PHE A 36 19.22 -7.32 -2.84
N VAL A 37 20.00 -8.23 -3.40
CA VAL A 37 21.13 -7.91 -4.30
C VAL A 37 20.59 -7.41 -5.63
N PHE A 38 19.54 -8.09 -6.13
CA PHE A 38 18.80 -7.73 -7.32
C PHE A 38 17.31 -7.92 -7.07
N ARG A 39 16.48 -6.97 -7.51
CA ARG A 39 15.02 -7.08 -7.42
C ARG A 39 14.37 -6.43 -8.63
N ALA A 40 13.68 -7.23 -9.44
CA ALA A 40 12.65 -6.75 -10.34
C ALA A 40 11.29 -7.08 -9.71
N THR A 41 10.51 -6.04 -9.42
CA THR A 41 9.12 -6.20 -9.01
C THR A 41 8.21 -6.26 -10.23
N GLY A 42 6.92 -6.50 -10.10
CA GLY A 42 6.02 -6.61 -11.24
C GLY A 42 4.69 -7.20 -10.84
N ASN A 43 3.77 -7.27 -11.80
CA ASN A 43 2.42 -7.76 -11.53
C ASN A 43 2.35 -9.25 -11.87
N SER A 44 2.22 -10.08 -10.84
CA SER A 44 1.92 -11.52 -10.97
C SER A 44 0.56 -11.80 -10.35
N SER A 45 -0.17 -12.80 -10.87
CA SER A 45 -1.43 -13.22 -10.26
C SER A 45 -1.28 -13.95 -8.92
N LEU A 46 -0.04 -14.15 -8.44
CA LEU A 46 0.28 -14.94 -7.25
C LEU A 46 0.36 -14.11 -5.96
N GLU A 47 -0.24 -12.91 -5.95
CA GLU A 47 -0.28 -11.96 -4.82
C GLU A 47 1.08 -11.43 -4.33
N MET A 48 2.18 -11.97 -4.85
CA MET A 48 3.54 -11.53 -4.57
C MET A 48 4.15 -10.81 -5.77
N THR A 49 4.95 -9.79 -5.49
CA THR A 49 5.26 -8.75 -6.46
C THR A 49 6.69 -8.79 -6.98
N THR A 50 7.58 -9.54 -6.33
CA THR A 50 8.93 -9.79 -6.88
C THR A 50 8.85 -10.79 -8.03
N VAL A 51 9.16 -10.37 -9.26
CA VAL A 51 9.18 -11.23 -10.45
C VAL A 51 10.53 -11.92 -10.61
N LEU A 52 11.62 -11.17 -10.41
CA LEU A 52 12.97 -11.69 -10.24
C LEU A 52 13.54 -11.15 -8.94
N GLY A 53 14.07 -12.02 -8.10
CA GLY A 53 14.71 -11.62 -6.85
C GLY A 53 15.96 -12.43 -6.62
N LEU A 54 17.06 -11.75 -6.31
CA LEU A 54 18.23 -12.37 -5.70
C LEU A 54 18.39 -11.77 -4.31
N VAL A 55 18.13 -12.59 -3.31
CA VAL A 55 18.12 -12.17 -1.91
C VAL A 55 19.29 -12.82 -1.19
N PHE A 56 20.07 -12.04 -0.47
CA PHE A 56 21.01 -12.53 0.51
C PHE A 56 20.30 -12.69 1.86
N CYS A 57 20.38 -13.88 2.44
CA CYS A 57 19.64 -14.25 3.65
C CYS A 57 20.44 -13.95 4.93
N PRO A 58 19.77 -13.63 6.05
CA PRO A 58 20.43 -13.18 7.27
C PRO A 58 21.14 -14.29 8.07
N PRO A 59 22.03 -13.93 9.02
CA PRO A 59 22.67 -14.87 9.94
C PRO A 59 21.64 -15.54 10.86
N GLY A 60 21.29 -16.79 10.55
CA GLY A 60 20.22 -17.53 11.21
C GLY A 60 19.33 -18.29 10.21
N ASP A 61 19.33 -17.86 8.95
CA ASP A 61 18.87 -18.68 7.83
C ASP A 61 19.99 -19.68 7.46
N ASN A 62 19.62 -20.92 7.17
CA ASN A 62 20.56 -21.95 6.71
C ASN A 62 20.95 -21.79 5.23
N ARG A 63 20.36 -20.80 4.55
CA ARG A 63 20.67 -20.40 3.18
C ARG A 63 21.47 -19.12 3.19
N ASP A 64 22.27 -18.93 2.15
CA ASP A 64 22.95 -17.65 1.90
C ASP A 64 22.22 -16.82 0.86
N PHE A 65 21.65 -17.50 -0.14
CA PHE A 65 20.91 -16.86 -1.20
C PHE A 65 19.53 -17.49 -1.37
N LEU A 66 18.60 -16.67 -1.83
CA LEU A 66 17.34 -17.09 -2.41
C LEU A 66 17.21 -16.42 -3.78
N ALA A 67 17.37 -17.19 -4.85
CA ALA A 67 17.12 -16.75 -6.21
C ALA A 67 15.70 -17.15 -6.62
N LEU A 68 14.85 -16.18 -6.91
CA LEU A 68 13.43 -16.32 -7.15
C LEU A 68 13.10 -15.84 -8.56
N ALA A 69 12.35 -16.65 -9.31
CA ALA A 69 11.76 -16.28 -10.59
C ALA A 69 10.25 -16.58 -10.59
N ARG A 70 9.46 -15.70 -11.20
CA ARG A 70 8.00 -15.86 -11.32
C ARG A 70 7.51 -15.58 -12.73
N SER A 71 6.56 -16.40 -13.15
CA SER A 71 5.74 -16.20 -14.34
C SER A 71 4.26 -16.13 -13.94
N ASN A 72 3.40 -15.88 -14.92
CA ASN A 72 1.96 -15.99 -14.71
C ASN A 72 1.49 -17.44 -14.46
N ALA A 73 2.34 -18.44 -14.75
CA ALA A 73 2.03 -19.86 -14.59
C ALA A 73 2.66 -20.49 -13.34
N GLY A 74 3.40 -19.73 -12.53
CA GLY A 74 3.97 -20.23 -11.28
C GLY A 74 5.21 -19.46 -10.82
N ALA A 75 5.66 -19.79 -9.62
CA ALA A 75 6.90 -19.29 -9.05
C ALA A 75 7.88 -20.44 -8.84
N SER A 76 9.17 -20.14 -8.90
CA SER A 76 10.23 -21.09 -8.59
C SER A 76 11.38 -20.39 -7.88
N ALA A 77 12.00 -21.09 -6.94
CA ALA A 77 13.10 -20.58 -6.15
C ALA A 77 14.25 -21.58 -6.08
N ILE A 78 15.47 -21.06 -6.10
CA ILE A 78 16.72 -21.79 -5.86
C ILE A 78 17.27 -21.29 -4.53
N SER A 79 17.54 -22.23 -3.64
CA SER A 79 18.10 -21.98 -2.31
C SER A 79 19.35 -22.84 -2.14
N PRO A 80 20.54 -22.34 -2.55
CA PRO A 80 21.77 -23.07 -2.33
C PRO A 80 22.06 -23.22 -0.83
N GLU A 81 22.86 -24.22 -0.49
CA GLU A 81 23.47 -24.35 0.83
C GLU A 81 24.28 -23.10 1.18
N ALA A 82 24.54 -22.91 2.48
CA ALA A 82 25.40 -21.84 2.96
C ALA A 82 26.79 -21.89 2.29
N LEU A 83 27.32 -20.73 1.97
CA LEU A 83 28.57 -20.51 1.26
C LEU A 83 29.52 -19.72 2.17
N ASP A 84 30.81 -19.91 1.98
CA ASP A 84 31.82 -19.18 2.74
C ASP A 84 32.24 -17.91 1.98
N PHE A 85 31.84 -16.76 2.51
CA PHE A 85 32.13 -15.46 1.93
C PHE A 85 33.11 -14.68 2.79
N GLU A 86 34.15 -14.14 2.15
CA GLU A 86 35.14 -13.29 2.80
C GLU A 86 34.78 -11.81 2.61
N ALA A 87 34.92 -11.04 3.69
CA ALA A 87 34.82 -9.59 3.63
C ALA A 87 35.81 -9.02 2.61
N ASN A 88 35.39 -7.97 1.91
CA ASN A 88 36.14 -7.25 0.88
C ASN A 88 36.52 -8.04 -0.38
N LYS A 89 36.03 -9.26 -0.54
CA LYS A 89 36.23 -10.07 -1.74
C LYS A 89 35.07 -9.91 -2.72
N ILE A 90 35.41 -9.95 -4.01
CA ILE A 90 34.47 -9.84 -5.13
C ILE A 90 34.06 -11.24 -5.58
N TYR A 91 32.75 -11.42 -5.76
CA TYR A 91 32.12 -12.64 -6.23
C TYR A 91 31.27 -12.33 -7.45
N ARG A 92 31.41 -13.12 -8.51
CA ARG A 92 30.56 -13.00 -9.69
C ARG A 92 29.30 -13.84 -9.54
N LEU A 93 28.17 -13.16 -9.47
CA LEU A 93 26.84 -13.77 -9.47
C LEU A 93 26.29 -13.77 -10.88
N ALA A 94 25.62 -14.85 -11.29
CA ALA A 94 24.80 -14.85 -12.50
C ALA A 94 23.43 -15.47 -12.22
N PHE A 95 22.37 -14.80 -12.65
CA PHE A 95 21.00 -15.28 -12.57
C PHE A 95 20.39 -15.31 -13.97
N THR A 96 20.06 -16.49 -14.47
CA THR A 96 19.51 -16.70 -15.82
C THR A 96 18.07 -17.18 -15.77
N TRP A 97 17.28 -16.85 -16.79
CA TRP A 97 15.91 -17.35 -17.00
C TRP A 97 15.64 -17.54 -18.49
N GLY A 98 14.80 -18.51 -18.83
CA GLY A 98 14.43 -18.84 -20.21
C GLY A 98 14.46 -20.34 -20.45
N GLU A 99 14.01 -20.78 -21.63
CA GLU A 99 14.02 -22.21 -22.01
C GLU A 99 13.28 -23.12 -21.00
N GLY A 100 12.25 -22.60 -20.33
CA GLY A 100 11.48 -23.33 -19.32
C GLY A 100 12.15 -23.45 -17.94
N GLN A 101 13.26 -22.76 -17.70
CA GLN A 101 14.03 -22.85 -16.46
C GLN A 101 14.61 -21.49 -16.02
N HIS A 102 15.13 -21.47 -14.81
CA HIS A 102 16.02 -20.42 -14.31
C HIS A 102 17.18 -21.06 -13.55
N SER A 103 18.32 -20.38 -13.50
CA SER A 103 19.51 -20.92 -12.84
C SER A 103 20.35 -19.86 -12.16
N PHE A 104 20.98 -20.23 -11.05
CA PHE A 104 21.80 -19.33 -10.25
C PHE A 104 23.24 -19.84 -10.18
N TRP A 105 24.20 -18.93 -10.39
CA TRP A 105 25.62 -19.23 -10.49
C TRP A 105 26.45 -18.30 -9.61
N LEU A 106 27.55 -18.83 -9.10
CA LEU A 106 28.55 -18.11 -8.31
C LEU A 106 29.95 -18.46 -8.81
N ASN A 107 30.73 -17.47 -9.23
CA ASN A 107 32.10 -17.64 -9.72
C ASN A 107 32.21 -18.76 -10.79
N GLY A 108 31.20 -18.83 -11.68
CA GLY A 108 31.09 -19.83 -12.73
C GLY A 108 30.65 -21.23 -12.28
N LYS A 109 30.43 -21.46 -10.98
CA LYS A 109 29.82 -22.69 -10.45
C LYS A 109 28.30 -22.55 -10.46
N LEU A 110 27.61 -23.52 -11.05
CA LEU A 110 26.16 -23.64 -10.95
C LEU A 110 25.78 -24.00 -9.51
N LEU A 111 24.93 -23.17 -8.90
CA LEU A 111 24.40 -23.38 -7.56
C LEU A 111 23.02 -24.06 -7.55
N GLY A 112 22.26 -23.94 -8.64
CA GLY A 112 21.01 -24.68 -8.80
C GLY A 112 20.22 -24.29 -10.04
N ARG A 113 19.21 -25.10 -10.35
CA ARG A 113 18.23 -24.86 -11.42
C ARG A 113 16.82 -25.05 -10.88
N GLY A 114 15.89 -24.22 -11.33
CA GLY A 114 14.46 -24.36 -11.05
C GLY A 114 13.65 -24.29 -12.34
N ALA A 115 12.52 -24.99 -12.39
CA ALA A 115 11.60 -24.90 -13.52
C ALA A 115 10.87 -23.55 -13.52
N LEU A 116 10.76 -22.90 -14.68
CA LEU A 116 10.02 -21.66 -14.87
C LEU A 116 9.08 -21.83 -16.06
N LYS A 117 7.78 -22.00 -15.79
CA LYS A 117 6.78 -22.22 -16.84
C LYS A 117 6.40 -20.88 -17.49
N GLY A 118 6.74 -20.69 -18.75
CA GLY A 118 6.42 -19.47 -19.49
C GLY A 118 7.32 -18.27 -19.16
N PRO A 119 7.14 -17.14 -19.84
CA PRO A 119 7.95 -15.94 -19.66
C PRO A 119 7.73 -15.33 -18.27
N LEU A 120 8.67 -14.48 -17.85
CA LEU A 120 8.52 -13.68 -16.64
C LEU A 120 7.19 -12.93 -16.63
N ALA A 121 6.60 -12.79 -15.44
CA ALA A 121 5.37 -12.01 -15.25
C ALA A 121 5.57 -10.54 -15.70
N LEU A 122 4.48 -9.75 -15.71
CA LEU A 122 4.53 -8.37 -16.20
C LEU A 122 5.62 -7.59 -15.47
N LEU A 123 6.64 -7.17 -16.22
CA LEU A 123 7.80 -6.46 -15.68
C LEU A 123 7.42 -5.06 -15.17
N PRO A 124 8.20 -4.50 -14.23
CA PRO A 124 7.95 -3.17 -13.66
C PRO A 124 8.47 -2.10 -14.63
N ASP A 125 8.31 -0.82 -14.26
CA ASP A 125 9.06 0.27 -14.89
C ASP A 125 10.56 0.21 -14.58
N ARG A 126 10.87 -0.19 -13.33
CA ARG A 126 12.21 -0.15 -12.76
C ARG A 126 12.56 -1.45 -12.06
N PHE A 127 13.82 -1.85 -12.15
CA PHE A 127 14.41 -2.87 -11.29
C PHE A 127 15.56 -2.27 -10.49
N ARG A 128 15.94 -2.94 -9.41
CA ARG A 128 16.98 -2.51 -8.49
C ARG A 128 18.12 -3.51 -8.47
N ALA A 129 19.32 -2.98 -8.39
CA ALA A 129 20.50 -3.72 -7.96
C ALA A 129 21.37 -2.79 -7.12
N GLY A 130 22.08 -3.30 -6.13
CA GLY A 130 23.21 -2.53 -5.58
C GLY A 130 23.37 -2.54 -4.08
N LYS A 131 23.83 -1.39 -3.58
CA LYS A 131 24.47 -1.22 -2.28
C LYS A 131 23.48 -1.22 -1.12
N LEU A 132 23.83 -2.01 -0.12
CA LEU A 132 23.20 -2.06 1.20
C LEU A 132 24.34 -2.41 2.16
N GLY A 133 24.35 -1.95 3.41
CA GLY A 133 25.54 -2.02 4.29
C GLY A 133 26.29 -3.37 4.36
N ALA A 134 25.69 -4.49 3.93
CA ALA A 134 26.31 -5.79 3.76
C ALA A 134 27.20 -5.97 2.50
N PHE A 135 26.82 -5.41 1.34
CA PHE A 135 27.48 -5.66 0.05
C PHE A 135 27.34 -4.50 -0.94
N GLU A 136 28.14 -4.53 -2.00
CA GLU A 136 28.15 -3.53 -3.06
C GLU A 136 28.30 -4.20 -4.43
N VAL A 137 27.42 -3.85 -5.38
CA VAL A 137 27.52 -4.28 -6.78
C VAL A 137 28.49 -3.32 -7.49
N GLU A 138 29.64 -3.82 -7.92
CA GLU A 138 30.68 -3.04 -8.60
C GLU A 138 30.44 -2.93 -10.11
N ARG A 139 29.87 -4.00 -10.70
CA ARG A 139 29.50 -4.07 -12.11
C ARG A 139 28.20 -4.85 -12.27
N LEU A 140 27.40 -4.45 -13.24
CA LEU A 140 26.14 -5.08 -13.61
C LEU A 140 26.05 -5.21 -15.15
N ARG A 141 25.79 -6.42 -15.63
CA ARG A 141 25.44 -6.69 -17.02
C ARG A 141 24.08 -7.36 -17.08
N VAL A 142 23.19 -6.83 -17.91
CA VAL A 142 21.93 -7.48 -18.28
C VAL A 142 22.03 -7.90 -19.73
N SER A 143 21.62 -9.12 -20.05
CA SER A 143 21.63 -9.69 -21.39
C SER A 143 20.26 -10.22 -21.82
N ASP A 144 19.98 -10.14 -23.12
CA ASP A 144 18.70 -10.54 -23.73
C ASP A 144 18.53 -12.05 -23.97
N LEU A 145 19.54 -12.85 -23.63
CA LEU A 145 19.56 -14.30 -23.81
C LEU A 145 20.00 -15.06 -22.56
N VAL A 146 19.74 -16.37 -22.56
CA VAL A 146 20.30 -17.31 -21.58
C VAL A 146 21.75 -17.58 -21.93
N ARG A 147 22.70 -17.01 -21.17
CA ARG A 147 24.12 -17.35 -21.36
C ARG A 147 24.36 -18.82 -21.06
N SER A 148 25.14 -19.47 -21.91
CA SER A 148 25.46 -20.88 -21.75
C SER A 148 26.31 -21.11 -20.50
N GLY A 149 26.22 -22.31 -19.91
CA GLY A 149 27.07 -22.68 -18.78
C GLY A 149 28.57 -22.58 -19.10
N VAL A 150 28.96 -22.82 -20.36
CA VAL A 150 30.36 -22.68 -20.82
C VAL A 150 30.81 -21.23 -20.76
N GLU A 151 29.96 -20.27 -21.14
CA GLU A 151 30.28 -18.85 -21.02
C GLU A 151 30.36 -18.41 -19.56
N LEU A 152 29.40 -18.83 -18.73
CA LEU A 152 29.34 -18.45 -17.31
C LEU A 152 30.51 -19.03 -16.50
N GLN A 153 31.06 -20.16 -16.91
CA GLN A 153 32.25 -20.78 -16.28
C GLN A 153 33.54 -20.00 -16.54
N LYS A 154 33.58 -19.14 -17.56
CA LYS A 154 34.78 -18.33 -17.85
C LYS A 154 34.97 -17.30 -16.74
N ARG A 155 36.19 -17.25 -16.17
CA ARG A 155 36.59 -16.26 -15.16
C ARG A 155 37.06 -14.93 -15.76
N GLU A 156 36.80 -14.71 -17.04
CA GLU A 156 37.16 -13.47 -17.73
C GLU A 156 36.42 -12.27 -17.12
N GLU A 157 36.96 -11.07 -17.31
CA GLU A 157 36.30 -9.84 -16.86
C GLU A 157 34.93 -9.66 -17.56
N LEU A 158 33.94 -9.17 -16.82
CA LEU A 158 32.62 -8.86 -17.37
C LEU A 158 32.75 -7.73 -18.40
N LYS A 159 32.21 -7.90 -19.60
CA LYS A 159 32.32 -6.94 -20.71
C LYS A 159 31.01 -6.81 -21.48
N VAL A 160 30.85 -5.67 -22.17
CA VAL A 160 29.74 -5.46 -23.09
C VAL A 160 29.91 -6.32 -24.34
N ASP A 161 28.83 -6.90 -24.82
CA ASP A 161 28.73 -7.64 -26.09
C ASP A 161 27.41 -7.35 -26.81
N GLY A 162 27.18 -7.95 -27.99
CA GLY A 162 25.99 -7.73 -28.82
C GLY A 162 24.66 -8.18 -28.19
N HIS A 163 24.70 -8.85 -27.05
CA HIS A 163 23.53 -9.30 -26.28
C HIS A 163 23.30 -8.47 -25.02
N THR A 164 24.23 -7.58 -24.69
CA THR A 164 24.12 -6.71 -23.53
C THR A 164 23.07 -5.63 -23.79
N THR A 165 22.05 -5.56 -22.93
CA THR A 165 20.98 -4.54 -22.98
C THR A 165 21.18 -3.43 -21.96
N LEU A 166 21.91 -3.72 -20.87
CA LEU A 166 22.37 -2.74 -19.88
C LEU A 166 23.76 -3.11 -19.37
N TRP A 167 24.61 -2.10 -19.27
CA TRP A 167 25.92 -2.16 -18.64
C TRP A 167 26.03 -1.05 -17.60
N ASP A 168 26.42 -1.41 -16.38
CA ASP A 168 26.82 -0.45 -15.37
C ASP A 168 28.15 -0.89 -14.74
N ASP A 169 29.05 0.06 -14.59
CA ASP A 169 30.33 -0.05 -13.90
C ASP A 169 30.42 1.20 -13.03
N ARG A 170 30.75 1.06 -11.74
CA ARG A 170 30.77 2.19 -10.80
C ARG A 170 31.64 3.38 -11.22
N SER A 171 32.57 3.20 -12.16
CA SER A 171 33.34 4.31 -12.75
C SER A 171 32.50 5.22 -13.67
N LEU A 172 31.32 4.78 -14.09
CA LEU A 172 30.42 5.51 -14.97
C LEU A 172 29.57 6.52 -14.19
N GLN A 173 29.33 7.67 -14.81
CA GLN A 173 28.38 8.65 -14.28
C GLN A 173 26.91 8.20 -14.45
N GLN A 174 26.65 7.37 -15.46
CA GLN A 174 25.34 6.82 -15.80
C GLN A 174 25.51 5.43 -16.44
N PRO A 175 24.57 4.49 -16.22
CA PRO A 175 24.57 3.21 -16.92
C PRO A 175 24.47 3.37 -18.44
N VAL A 176 25.12 2.48 -19.18
CA VAL A 176 25.09 2.42 -20.64
C VAL A 176 24.02 1.44 -21.10
N LEU A 177 23.10 1.90 -21.94
CA LEU A 177 22.11 1.04 -22.60
C LEU A 177 22.74 0.40 -23.85
N GLY A 178 22.58 -0.92 -23.96
CA GLY A 178 23.07 -1.67 -25.11
C GLY A 178 21.97 -1.91 -26.14
N LYS A 179 22.39 -2.09 -27.40
CA LYS A 179 21.52 -2.32 -28.56
C LYS A 179 21.68 -3.76 -29.04
N SER A 180 20.67 -4.59 -28.80
CA SER A 180 20.70 -6.02 -29.14
C SER A 180 19.77 -6.38 -30.30
N ILE A 181 20.06 -7.50 -30.96
CA ILE A 181 19.23 -8.03 -32.07
C ILE A 181 17.79 -8.30 -31.62
N TRP A 182 17.61 -8.75 -30.37
CA TRP A 182 16.28 -8.93 -29.79
C TRP A 182 15.52 -7.61 -29.77
N GLN A 183 16.10 -6.52 -29.24
CA GLN A 183 15.42 -5.23 -29.20
C GLN A 183 15.00 -4.74 -30.59
N GLU A 184 15.90 -4.88 -31.58
CA GLU A 184 15.59 -4.48 -32.96
C GLU A 184 14.41 -5.26 -33.54
N LYS A 185 14.42 -6.59 -33.41
CA LYS A 185 13.36 -7.47 -33.93
C LYS A 185 12.03 -7.28 -33.19
N THR A 186 12.10 -7.12 -31.88
CA THR A 186 10.95 -7.10 -30.99
C THR A 186 10.24 -5.75 -31.02
N PHE A 187 10.99 -4.64 -31.07
CA PHE A 187 10.41 -3.30 -31.00
C PHE A 187 10.34 -2.61 -32.35
N GLY A 188 11.34 -2.75 -33.22
CA GLY A 188 11.42 -2.00 -34.49
C GLY A 188 11.34 -0.50 -34.25
N VAL A 189 10.12 0.05 -34.28
CA VAL A 189 9.81 1.41 -33.83
C VAL A 189 8.80 1.33 -32.69
N TRP A 190 9.12 1.92 -31.53
CA TRP A 190 8.28 1.80 -30.34
C TRP A 190 8.31 3.04 -29.45
N ALA A 191 7.24 3.23 -28.68
CA ALA A 191 7.14 4.20 -27.61
C ALA A 191 6.80 3.46 -26.30
N PHE A 192 7.66 3.56 -25.30
CA PHE A 192 7.41 3.02 -23.97
C PHE A 192 6.82 4.12 -23.08
N PRO A 193 5.55 4.05 -22.66
CA PRO A 193 5.06 4.91 -21.59
C PRO A 193 5.84 4.63 -20.31
N GLU A 194 6.44 5.65 -19.72
CA GLU A 194 7.07 5.52 -18.40
C GLU A 194 5.97 5.25 -17.38
N ARG A 195 6.11 4.18 -16.59
CA ARG A 195 5.02 3.73 -15.73
C ARG A 195 4.98 4.38 -14.34
N THR A 196 5.89 5.30 -14.09
CA THR A 196 5.84 6.19 -12.92
C THR A 196 5.75 7.62 -13.45
N PRO A 197 4.55 8.21 -13.55
CA PRO A 197 4.44 9.57 -14.06
C PRO A 197 4.99 10.53 -12.99
N ALA A 198 5.56 11.65 -13.44
CA ALA A 198 6.03 12.69 -12.52
C ALA A 198 4.88 13.29 -11.67
N MET A 199 3.64 13.16 -12.15
CA MET A 199 2.42 13.63 -11.50
C MET A 199 1.31 12.57 -11.60
N LEU A 200 0.57 12.36 -10.51
CA LEU A 200 -0.59 11.48 -10.42
C LEU A 200 -1.87 12.26 -10.11
N VAL A 201 -1.73 13.55 -9.81
CA VAL A 201 -2.82 14.49 -9.58
C VAL A 201 -2.65 15.70 -10.48
N VAL A 202 -3.71 16.09 -11.18
CA VAL A 202 -3.72 17.29 -12.03
C VAL A 202 -4.91 18.19 -11.71
N PRO A 203 -4.78 19.51 -11.93
CA PRO A 203 -5.91 20.42 -11.87
C PRO A 203 -6.99 20.12 -12.91
N VAL A 204 -8.26 20.39 -12.58
CA VAL A 204 -9.36 20.45 -13.55
C VAL A 204 -8.98 21.38 -14.69
N GLY A 205 -9.21 20.94 -15.93
CA GLY A 205 -8.87 21.73 -17.13
C GLY A 205 -7.39 21.62 -17.55
N GLN A 206 -6.57 20.85 -16.85
CA GLN A 206 -5.19 20.54 -17.25
C GLN A 206 -5.06 19.08 -17.71
N SER A 207 -4.09 18.84 -18.59
CA SER A 207 -3.74 17.51 -19.08
C SER A 207 -2.63 16.90 -18.22
N LEU A 208 -2.69 15.59 -17.99
CA LEU A 208 -1.57 14.86 -17.43
C LEU A 208 -0.53 14.50 -18.51
N PRO A 209 0.72 14.98 -18.43
CA PRO A 209 1.78 14.51 -19.30
C PRO A 209 2.20 13.10 -18.90
N VAL A 210 2.24 12.18 -19.86
CA VAL A 210 2.79 10.83 -19.72
C VAL A 210 4.14 10.81 -20.44
N PRO A 211 5.26 10.74 -19.70
CA PRO A 211 6.58 10.63 -20.31
C PRO A 211 6.68 9.34 -21.14
N LEU A 212 7.40 9.43 -22.25
CA LEU A 212 7.66 8.32 -23.15
C LEU A 212 9.17 8.13 -23.30
N ARG A 213 9.60 6.89 -23.51
CA ARG A 213 10.91 6.58 -24.09
C ARG A 213 10.73 6.05 -25.49
N LEU A 214 11.36 6.70 -26.45
CA LEU A 214 11.17 6.44 -27.87
C LEU A 214 12.37 5.66 -28.42
N VAL A 215 12.09 4.62 -29.21
CA VAL A 215 13.11 3.85 -29.93
C VAL A 215 12.72 3.72 -31.40
N ASN A 216 13.71 3.80 -32.28
CA ASN A 216 13.60 3.48 -33.69
C ASN A 216 14.88 2.79 -34.15
N PHE A 217 14.81 1.47 -34.22
CA PHE A 217 15.87 0.58 -34.68
C PHE A 217 15.93 0.44 -36.20
N THR A 218 15.02 1.07 -36.94
CA THR A 218 14.97 1.00 -38.40
C THR A 218 15.80 2.11 -39.06
N SER A 219 16.10 1.95 -40.34
CA SER A 219 16.86 2.92 -41.14
C SER A 219 16.03 4.12 -41.62
N ASN A 220 14.72 4.15 -41.32
CA ASN A 220 13.82 5.20 -41.79
C ASN A 220 13.10 5.89 -40.63
N ASP A 221 12.76 7.16 -40.82
CA ASP A 221 11.81 7.85 -39.95
C ASP A 221 10.47 7.12 -39.97
N SER A 222 9.79 7.10 -38.82
CA SER A 222 8.52 6.39 -38.71
C SER A 222 7.59 7.03 -37.69
N VAL A 223 6.39 6.48 -37.54
CA VAL A 223 5.33 7.01 -36.67
C VAL A 223 4.74 5.88 -35.85
N VAL A 224 4.72 6.03 -34.53
CA VAL A 224 3.98 5.14 -33.63
C VAL A 224 2.60 5.72 -33.37
N GLU A 225 1.57 4.89 -33.47
CA GLU A 225 0.21 5.29 -33.11
C GLU A 225 -0.03 4.95 -31.64
N ILE A 226 -0.54 5.93 -30.88
CA ILE A 226 -0.93 5.72 -29.48
C ILE A 226 -2.39 6.14 -29.32
N LYS A 227 -3.23 5.23 -28.84
CA LYS A 227 -4.64 5.48 -28.54
C LYS A 227 -4.85 5.49 -27.03
N CYS A 228 -5.47 6.53 -26.50
CA CYS A 228 -5.84 6.64 -25.08
C CYS A 228 -7.36 6.61 -24.94
N ASP A 229 -7.91 5.58 -24.29
CA ASP A 229 -9.32 5.46 -23.94
C ASP A 229 -9.52 5.75 -22.45
N LEU A 230 -10.43 6.66 -22.10
CA LEU A 230 -10.63 7.17 -20.74
C LEU A 230 -11.96 6.72 -20.15
N PHE A 231 -11.92 6.35 -18.88
CA PHE A 231 -13.05 5.87 -18.12
C PHE A 231 -13.13 6.56 -16.76
N THR A 232 -14.34 6.80 -16.25
CA THR A 232 -14.53 7.17 -14.85
C THR A 232 -14.07 6.03 -13.93
N ARG A 233 -14.03 6.31 -12.62
CA ARG A 233 -13.86 5.29 -11.58
C ARG A 233 -14.85 4.13 -11.69
N LEU A 234 -16.09 4.42 -12.10
CA LEU A 234 -17.15 3.43 -12.31
C LEU A 234 -17.09 2.72 -13.68
N GLY A 235 -16.01 2.92 -14.45
CA GLY A 235 -15.82 2.26 -15.74
C GLY A 235 -16.60 2.89 -16.91
N LYS A 236 -17.31 4.00 -16.69
CA LYS A 236 -18.03 4.69 -17.78
C LYS A 236 -17.04 5.38 -18.71
N ALA A 237 -17.11 5.11 -20.01
CA ALA A 237 -16.29 5.79 -21.01
C ALA A 237 -16.57 7.31 -21.02
N THR A 238 -15.51 8.11 -21.07
CA THR A 238 -15.58 9.59 -21.06
C THR A 238 -14.90 10.25 -22.24
N GLY A 239 -14.00 9.54 -22.94
CA GLY A 239 -13.36 10.04 -24.12
C GLY A 239 -12.30 9.10 -24.68
N THR A 240 -11.87 9.40 -25.90
CA THR A 240 -10.79 8.71 -26.60
C THR A 240 -9.95 9.74 -27.35
N GLN A 241 -8.63 9.58 -27.36
CA GLN A 241 -7.72 10.40 -28.15
C GLN A 241 -6.67 9.54 -28.84
N LEU A 242 -6.44 9.83 -30.12
CA LEU A 242 -5.39 9.19 -30.93
C LEU A 242 -4.22 10.17 -31.12
N TYR A 243 -3.01 9.66 -30.97
CA TYR A 243 -1.75 10.37 -31.19
C TYR A 243 -0.93 9.65 -32.26
N LYS A 244 -0.23 10.44 -33.07
CA LYS A 244 0.76 9.97 -34.04
C LYS A 244 2.11 10.54 -33.65
N ILE A 245 2.96 9.71 -33.05
CA ILE A 245 4.26 10.13 -32.50
C ILE A 245 5.35 9.87 -33.53
N PRO A 246 5.91 10.91 -34.19
CA PRO A 246 7.01 10.73 -35.12
C PRO A 246 8.29 10.38 -34.36
N ILE A 247 9.04 9.39 -34.86
CA ILE A 247 10.30 8.94 -34.27
C ILE A 247 11.35 8.84 -35.37
N LYS A 248 12.41 9.66 -35.24
CA LYS A 248 13.53 9.69 -36.19
C LYS A 248 14.30 8.38 -36.22
N SER A 249 14.82 7.99 -37.38
CA SER A 249 15.74 6.84 -37.48
C SER A 249 16.92 7.03 -36.53
N GLY A 250 17.34 5.93 -35.88
CA GLY A 250 18.44 5.95 -34.92
C GLY A 250 18.07 6.48 -33.52
N ALA A 251 16.80 6.85 -33.27
CA ALA A 251 16.35 7.18 -31.93
C ALA A 251 16.57 5.99 -30.98
N PHE A 252 17.28 6.22 -29.88
CA PHE A 252 17.61 5.17 -28.92
C PHE A 252 17.34 5.66 -27.50
N TYR A 253 16.18 5.26 -26.97
CA TYR A 253 15.67 5.64 -25.65
C TYR A 253 15.63 7.16 -25.40
N ILE A 254 15.31 7.93 -26.44
CA ILE A 254 15.19 9.39 -26.30
C ILE A 254 13.88 9.76 -25.58
N PRO A 255 13.87 10.84 -24.79
CA PRO A 255 12.66 11.29 -24.12
C PRO A 255 11.61 11.78 -25.12
N GLY A 256 10.35 11.47 -24.83
CA GLY A 256 9.17 12.03 -25.46
C GLY A 256 8.06 12.22 -24.43
N ALA A 257 6.89 12.69 -24.85
CA ALA A 257 5.72 12.77 -24.00
C ALA A 257 4.44 12.75 -24.84
N LEU A 258 3.35 12.30 -24.23
CA LEU A 258 2.00 12.59 -24.69
C LEU A 258 1.24 13.32 -23.58
N SER A 259 0.25 14.12 -23.96
CA SER A 259 -0.62 14.84 -23.03
C SER A 259 -1.97 14.17 -23.03
N LEU A 260 -2.37 13.53 -21.92
CA LEU A 260 -3.66 12.85 -21.84
C LEU A 260 -4.84 13.83 -22.03
N PRO A 261 -6.02 13.34 -22.45
CA PRO A 261 -7.19 14.20 -22.63
C PRO A 261 -7.55 15.00 -21.38
N VAL A 262 -7.89 16.27 -21.57
CA VAL A 262 -8.24 17.19 -20.50
C VAL A 262 -9.60 16.84 -19.93
N MET A 263 -9.69 16.75 -18.60
CA MET A 263 -10.95 16.50 -17.89
C MET A 263 -11.55 17.80 -17.38
N SER A 264 -12.86 17.96 -17.63
CA SER A 264 -13.64 19.11 -17.19
C SER A 264 -14.28 18.93 -15.82
N GLN A 265 -14.23 17.72 -15.26
CA GLN A 265 -14.77 17.37 -13.96
C GLN A 265 -13.65 16.77 -13.08
N PRO A 266 -13.68 17.01 -11.76
CA PRO A 266 -12.80 16.33 -10.83
C PRO A 266 -13.22 14.88 -10.63
N GLY A 267 -12.28 14.06 -10.18
CA GLY A 267 -12.51 12.65 -9.89
C GLY A 267 -11.30 11.77 -10.16
N TYR A 268 -11.52 10.47 -10.04
CA TYR A 268 -10.53 9.45 -10.38
C TYR A 268 -10.83 8.88 -11.77
N TYR A 269 -9.83 8.88 -12.65
CA TYR A 269 -9.96 8.45 -14.03
C TYR A 269 -9.01 7.30 -14.34
N ASN A 270 -9.53 6.28 -15.03
CA ASN A 270 -8.76 5.19 -15.61
C ASN A 270 -8.47 5.50 -17.09
N VAL A 271 -7.29 5.12 -17.57
CA VAL A 271 -6.86 5.30 -18.95
C VAL A 271 -6.26 3.99 -19.47
N LYS A 272 -6.69 3.58 -20.65
CA LYS A 272 -6.04 2.52 -21.43
C LYS A 272 -5.23 3.16 -22.53
N ILE A 273 -3.92 2.97 -22.49
CA ILE A 273 -2.96 3.48 -23.49
C ILE A 273 -2.57 2.31 -24.39
N ALA A 274 -3.12 2.24 -25.59
CA ALA A 274 -2.72 1.27 -26.60
C ALA A 274 -1.62 1.86 -27.48
N VAL A 275 -0.44 1.25 -27.49
CA VAL A 275 0.68 1.61 -28.35
C VAL A 275 0.76 0.61 -29.49
N LYS A 276 0.69 1.09 -30.73
CA LYS A 276 0.75 0.28 -31.94
C LYS A 276 1.94 0.68 -32.81
N SER A 277 2.82 -0.27 -33.09
CA SER A 277 3.96 -0.05 -33.98
C SER A 277 3.56 -0.10 -35.46
N PRO A 278 4.33 0.54 -36.34
CA PRO A 278 4.21 0.38 -37.79
C PRO A 278 4.25 -1.07 -38.26
N GLN A 279 4.97 -1.94 -37.52
CA GLN A 279 5.11 -3.36 -37.83
C GLN A 279 3.89 -4.19 -37.38
N GLY A 280 2.85 -3.56 -36.82
CA GLY A 280 1.59 -4.20 -36.45
C GLY A 280 1.55 -4.77 -35.04
N ARG A 281 2.63 -4.63 -34.25
CA ARG A 281 2.63 -5.03 -32.83
C ARG A 281 1.84 -4.02 -32.02
N GLU A 282 1.04 -4.50 -31.08
CA GLU A 282 0.27 -3.67 -30.16
C GLU A 282 0.52 -4.09 -28.71
N ALA A 283 0.56 -3.11 -27.79
CA ALA A 283 0.54 -3.35 -26.36
C ALA A 283 -0.38 -2.35 -25.67
N ILE A 284 -1.10 -2.80 -24.65
CA ILE A 284 -2.01 -1.97 -23.85
C ILE A 284 -1.38 -1.76 -22.47
N TYR A 285 -1.39 -0.51 -22.02
CA TYR A 285 -0.92 -0.09 -20.70
C TYR A 285 -2.10 0.52 -19.93
N ASP A 286 -2.31 0.07 -18.70
CA ASP A 286 -3.29 0.68 -17.80
C ASP A 286 -2.66 1.81 -16.98
N CYS A 287 -3.38 2.92 -16.90
CA CYS A 287 -3.04 4.11 -16.13
C CYS A 287 -4.27 4.60 -15.36
N SER A 288 -4.05 5.32 -14.28
CA SER A 288 -5.06 6.13 -13.62
C SER A 288 -4.45 7.42 -13.09
N TYR A 289 -5.29 8.40 -12.83
CA TYR A 289 -4.87 9.66 -12.24
C TYR A 289 -6.06 10.36 -11.59
N VAL A 290 -5.76 11.33 -10.74
CA VAL A 290 -6.75 12.12 -10.02
C VAL A 290 -6.82 13.50 -10.66
N VAL A 291 -8.03 13.99 -10.89
CA VAL A 291 -8.29 15.37 -11.29
C VAL A 291 -8.91 16.09 -10.10
N GLN A 292 -8.33 17.19 -9.67
CA GLN A 292 -8.80 17.96 -8.53
C GLN A 292 -9.04 19.43 -8.88
N PRO A 293 -10.00 20.12 -8.25
CA PRO A 293 -10.12 21.56 -8.36
C PRO A 293 -8.86 22.24 -7.79
N GLU A 294 -8.45 23.36 -8.40
CA GLU A 294 -7.42 24.20 -7.79
C GLU A 294 -7.96 24.88 -6.55
N GLU A 295 -7.22 24.78 -5.46
CA GLU A 295 -7.53 25.45 -4.22
C GLU A 295 -6.74 26.77 -4.15
N LYS A 296 -7.47 27.89 -4.08
CA LYS A 296 -6.88 29.24 -4.10
C LYS A 296 -6.61 29.78 -2.70
N ALA A 297 -7.24 29.20 -1.69
CA ALA A 297 -7.03 29.60 -0.30
C ALA A 297 -5.59 29.26 0.15
N ALA A 298 -5.04 30.09 1.03
CA ALA A 298 -3.70 29.87 1.59
C ALA A 298 -3.69 28.63 2.49
N ALA A 299 -2.52 27.99 2.65
CA ALA A 299 -2.37 26.88 3.58
C ALA A 299 -2.70 27.33 5.03
N GLY A 300 -3.52 26.54 5.72
CA GLY A 300 -3.84 26.74 7.14
C GLY A 300 -3.06 25.78 8.05
N LYS A 301 -3.32 25.84 9.36
CA LYS A 301 -2.64 24.97 10.35
C LYS A 301 -2.80 23.47 10.09
N LEU A 302 -3.90 23.04 9.45
CA LEU A 302 -4.12 21.62 9.15
C LEU A 302 -3.40 21.13 7.89
N ALA A 303 -2.67 21.99 7.17
CA ALA A 303 -1.76 21.57 6.10
C ALA A 303 -0.70 20.58 6.57
N ASP A 304 -0.28 20.69 7.83
CA ASP A 304 0.72 19.81 8.43
C ASP A 304 0.09 18.63 9.20
N TYR A 305 -1.24 18.49 9.23
CA TYR A 305 -1.91 17.47 10.04
C TYR A 305 -1.61 16.03 9.56
N LEU A 306 -1.52 15.84 8.25
CA LEU A 306 -1.34 14.53 7.65
C LEU A 306 0.15 14.18 7.48
N GLY A 307 0.47 12.91 7.74
CA GLY A 307 1.76 12.31 7.45
C GLY A 307 1.61 10.95 6.77
N HIS A 308 2.73 10.34 6.44
CA HIS A 308 2.78 8.98 5.93
C HIS A 308 3.98 8.22 6.48
N HIS A 309 3.82 6.91 6.55
CA HIS A 309 4.85 5.95 6.87
C HIS A 309 4.90 4.97 5.68
N HIS A 310 5.66 5.37 4.67
CA HIS A 310 5.83 4.67 3.39
C HIS A 310 7.15 5.10 2.73
N HIS A 311 7.72 4.22 1.89
CA HIS A 311 8.92 4.45 1.08
C HIS A 311 9.04 5.86 0.55
N PHE A 312 10.03 6.59 1.03
CA PHE A 312 10.41 7.86 0.42
C PHE A 312 11.23 7.62 -0.88
N ASN A 313 10.59 7.19 -1.96
CA ASN A 313 11.18 7.17 -3.30
C ASN A 313 10.81 8.46 -4.05
N LYS A 314 11.70 9.03 -4.85
CA LYS A 314 11.44 10.30 -5.57
C LYS A 314 10.81 10.10 -6.96
N PRO A 315 9.79 10.91 -7.35
CA PRO A 315 8.92 11.70 -6.48
C PRO A 315 7.94 10.77 -5.72
N ASP A 316 7.76 10.97 -4.41
CA ASP A 316 6.83 10.13 -3.67
C ASP A 316 5.39 10.59 -3.96
N ALA A 317 4.46 9.66 -4.00
CA ALA A 317 3.07 9.97 -4.32
C ALA A 317 2.43 10.91 -3.27
N TYR A 318 2.92 10.89 -2.04
CA TYR A 318 2.43 11.71 -0.93
C TYR A 318 2.81 13.19 -1.07
N THR A 319 4.01 13.52 -1.54
CA THR A 319 4.35 14.93 -1.75
C THR A 319 3.51 15.58 -2.84
N GLN A 320 3.12 14.82 -3.86
CA GLN A 320 2.26 15.32 -4.93
C GLN A 320 0.87 15.77 -4.42
N ILE A 321 0.38 15.19 -3.33
CA ILE A 321 -0.91 15.55 -2.71
C ILE A 321 -0.79 16.52 -1.52
N GLY A 322 0.41 17.06 -1.29
CA GLY A 322 0.63 18.06 -0.23
C GLY A 322 0.97 17.50 1.15
N ILE A 323 1.09 16.18 1.30
CA ILE A 323 1.52 15.55 2.57
C ILE A 323 3.05 15.69 2.66
N ARG A 324 3.57 16.19 3.78
CA ARG A 324 5.00 16.52 3.97
C ARG A 324 5.63 15.92 5.21
N TRP A 325 4.87 15.20 6.02
CA TRP A 325 5.39 14.47 7.17
C TRP A 325 5.67 13.03 6.81
N HIS A 326 6.90 12.59 7.04
CA HIS A 326 7.34 11.22 6.78
C HIS A 326 7.89 10.59 8.05
N ARG A 327 7.45 9.37 8.35
CA ARG A 327 8.00 8.55 9.43
C ARG A 327 9.02 7.56 8.89
N ALA A 328 10.28 7.73 9.28
CA ALA A 328 11.42 6.95 8.80
C ALA A 328 11.61 5.64 9.59
N TRP A 329 10.68 4.70 9.39
CA TRP A 329 10.70 3.33 9.94
C TRP A 329 10.19 2.33 8.89
N GLY A 330 10.25 1.02 9.16
CA GLY A 330 9.75 0.00 8.22
C GLY A 330 10.82 -0.45 7.23
N ASN A 331 10.76 0.00 5.98
CA ASN A 331 11.67 -0.46 4.93
C ASN A 331 12.89 0.46 4.72
N GLU A 332 12.78 1.75 5.00
CA GLU A 332 13.86 2.74 4.88
C GLU A 332 14.88 2.59 5.99
N ARG A 333 14.41 2.39 7.23
CA ARG A 333 15.23 2.04 8.40
C ARG A 333 16.46 2.94 8.60
N SER A 334 16.35 4.21 8.22
CA SER A 334 17.47 5.14 8.12
C SER A 334 18.24 5.30 9.43
N PHE A 335 17.56 5.20 10.58
CA PHE A 335 18.16 5.47 11.89
C PHE A 335 18.25 4.25 12.81
N LEU A 336 17.81 3.06 12.37
CA LEU A 336 17.83 1.87 13.25
C LEU A 336 19.25 1.55 13.69
N TRP A 337 19.44 1.23 14.98
CA TRP A 337 20.76 1.03 15.57
C TRP A 337 21.53 -0.07 14.84
N CYS A 338 20.88 -1.19 14.55
CA CYS A 338 21.48 -2.28 13.78
C CYS A 338 22.00 -1.84 12.40
N ASN A 339 21.39 -0.83 11.77
CA ASN A 339 21.79 -0.33 10.45
C ASN A 339 22.91 0.70 10.52
N VAL A 340 22.84 1.62 11.48
CA VAL A 340 23.80 2.74 11.56
C VAL A 340 25.04 2.42 12.39
N GLU A 341 25.00 1.43 13.29
CA GLU A 341 26.17 0.96 14.05
C GLU A 341 26.20 -0.58 14.09
N PRO A 342 26.36 -1.24 12.93
CA PRO A 342 26.32 -2.70 12.84
C PRO A 342 27.45 -3.39 13.62
N SER A 343 28.58 -2.71 13.82
CA SER A 343 29.71 -3.15 14.64
C SER A 343 30.06 -2.09 15.69
N PRO A 344 30.57 -2.45 16.89
CA PRO A 344 30.76 -1.50 17.99
C PRO A 344 31.66 -0.32 17.59
N GLY A 345 31.15 0.90 17.64
CA GLY A 345 31.87 2.13 17.29
C GLY A 345 32.02 2.41 15.80
N GLU A 346 31.58 1.50 14.92
CA GLU A 346 31.73 1.63 13.47
C GLU A 346 30.42 2.09 12.82
N PHE A 347 30.24 3.42 12.76
CA PHE A 347 29.02 4.00 12.24
C PHE A 347 28.97 4.06 10.71
N GLN A 348 27.78 3.83 10.16
CA GLN A 348 27.49 3.83 8.74
C GLN A 348 26.36 4.80 8.42
N TRP A 349 26.72 5.84 7.67
CA TRP A 349 25.85 6.98 7.44
C TRP A 349 25.30 7.08 6.03
N ALA A 350 25.88 6.38 5.06
CA ALA A 350 25.61 6.62 3.63
C ALA A 350 24.11 6.59 3.27
N GLN A 351 23.37 5.55 3.70
CA GLN A 351 21.94 5.45 3.41
C GLN A 351 21.14 6.55 4.12
N ALA A 352 21.40 6.75 5.41
CA ALA A 352 20.72 7.76 6.20
C ALA A 352 21.00 9.20 5.70
N ASP A 353 22.22 9.49 5.27
CA ASP A 353 22.59 10.77 4.64
C ASP A 353 21.87 10.96 3.30
N GLU A 354 21.79 9.90 2.49
CA GLU A 354 21.05 9.91 1.21
C GLU A 354 19.56 10.17 1.45
N ASP A 355 18.95 9.47 2.40
CA ASP A 355 17.55 9.62 2.78
C ASP A 355 17.26 11.05 3.29
N MET A 356 18.14 11.63 4.11
CA MET A 356 17.97 12.99 4.60
C MET A 356 18.18 14.06 3.53
N ALA A 357 19.17 13.88 2.65
CA ALA A 357 19.33 14.74 1.48
C ALA A 357 18.11 14.65 0.56
N ALA A 358 17.51 13.46 0.47
CA ALA A 358 16.31 13.21 -0.29
C ALA A 358 15.09 13.91 0.30
N ALA A 359 14.84 13.73 1.60
CA ALA A 359 13.75 14.38 2.32
C ALA A 359 13.86 15.92 2.24
N LYS A 360 15.07 16.46 2.45
CA LYS A 360 15.34 17.89 2.32
C LYS A 360 15.02 18.42 0.92
N LYS A 361 15.44 17.72 -0.13
CA LYS A 361 15.15 18.12 -1.52
C LYS A 361 13.64 18.16 -1.82
N ALA A 362 12.86 17.31 -1.18
CA ALA A 362 11.40 17.25 -1.36
C ALA A 362 10.60 18.10 -0.35
N GLY A 363 11.29 18.80 0.56
CA GLY A 363 10.63 19.60 1.59
C GLY A 363 9.87 18.76 2.63
N ILE A 364 10.35 17.55 2.90
CA ILE A 364 9.75 16.63 3.87
C ILE A 364 10.30 16.85 5.28
N GLN A 365 9.40 16.80 6.24
CA GLN A 365 9.69 16.76 7.67
C GLN A 365 9.75 15.29 8.13
N VAL A 366 10.85 14.94 8.78
CA VAL A 366 11.13 13.55 9.18
C VAL A 366 10.83 13.36 10.66
N LEU A 367 10.02 12.35 10.96
CA LEU A 367 9.97 11.67 12.26
C LEU A 367 10.96 10.49 12.21
N GLY A 368 12.09 10.63 12.91
CA GLY A 368 13.09 9.58 13.00
C GLY A 368 12.76 8.56 14.09
N VAL A 369 12.91 7.26 13.81
CA VAL A 369 12.68 6.20 14.80
C VAL A 369 14.02 5.60 15.26
N LEU A 370 14.26 5.63 16.57
CA LEU A 370 15.46 5.07 17.21
C LEU A 370 15.13 3.75 17.91
N GLY A 371 16.08 2.82 17.98
CA GLY A 371 15.85 1.50 18.57
C GLY A 371 16.64 0.39 17.87
N TYR A 372 16.26 -0.86 18.13
CA TYR A 372 16.65 -2.02 17.33
C TYR A 372 18.14 -2.37 17.36
N PRO A 373 18.66 -2.94 18.47
CA PRO A 373 20.09 -3.14 18.65
C PRO A 373 20.70 -4.11 17.62
N PRO A 374 21.95 -3.88 17.18
CA PRO A 374 22.73 -4.88 16.47
C PRO A 374 23.00 -6.12 17.33
N THR A 375 23.42 -7.22 16.70
CA THR A 375 23.76 -8.49 17.37
C THR A 375 24.68 -8.28 18.58
N TRP A 376 25.71 -7.44 18.44
CA TRP A 376 26.68 -7.20 19.51
C TRP A 376 26.11 -6.45 20.72
N ALA A 377 25.02 -5.69 20.56
CA ALA A 377 24.38 -4.90 21.62
C ALA A 377 23.07 -5.53 22.15
N SER A 378 22.59 -6.59 21.48
CA SER A 378 21.34 -7.28 21.79
C SER A 378 21.44 -8.20 23.00
N SER A 379 20.37 -8.32 23.79
CA SER A 379 20.24 -9.29 24.88
C SER A 379 19.65 -10.64 24.42
N ARG A 380 19.85 -11.02 23.15
CA ARG A 380 19.27 -12.22 22.53
C ARG A 380 19.35 -13.45 23.45
N SER A 381 18.21 -14.11 23.62
CA SER A 381 18.06 -15.29 24.48
C SER A 381 17.19 -16.34 23.82
N GLU A 382 17.74 -17.53 23.57
CA GLU A 382 16.97 -18.65 23.00
C GLU A 382 15.87 -19.15 23.97
N ALA A 383 16.06 -18.94 25.27
CA ALA A 383 15.03 -19.22 26.27
C ALA A 383 13.83 -18.28 26.09
N GLU A 384 14.06 -17.01 25.77
CA GLU A 384 12.98 -16.05 25.53
C GLU A 384 12.29 -16.32 24.19
N VAL A 385 13.06 -16.62 23.12
CA VAL A 385 12.51 -17.09 21.83
C VAL A 385 11.51 -18.22 22.03
N ASN A 386 11.85 -19.19 22.88
CA ASN A 386 11.06 -20.41 23.10
C ASN A 386 10.19 -20.36 24.36
N ARG A 387 9.95 -19.16 24.94
CA ARG A 387 9.19 -19.00 26.19
C ARG A 387 7.75 -19.50 26.07
N LEU A 388 7.11 -19.25 24.92
CA LEU A 388 5.74 -19.69 24.65
C LEU A 388 5.72 -21.15 24.20
N LYS A 389 5.25 -22.05 25.07
CA LYS A 389 5.18 -23.49 24.80
C LYS A 389 4.07 -23.85 23.80
N GLY A 390 4.30 -24.87 22.98
CA GLY A 390 3.27 -25.51 22.15
C GLY A 390 3.18 -25.04 20.69
N LYS A 391 4.04 -24.11 20.26
CA LYS A 391 4.22 -23.72 18.85
C LYS A 391 5.71 -23.45 18.58
N ALA A 392 6.19 -23.76 17.38
CA ALA A 392 7.53 -23.33 16.97
C ALA A 392 7.58 -21.79 16.94
N ALA A 393 8.61 -21.20 17.56
CA ALA A 393 8.80 -19.76 17.52
C ALA A 393 9.00 -19.29 16.06
N PRO A 394 8.25 -18.30 15.59
CA PRO A 394 8.48 -17.70 14.28
C PRO A 394 9.91 -17.17 14.15
N ASP A 395 10.51 -17.26 12.96
CA ASP A 395 11.90 -16.86 12.74
C ASP A 395 12.17 -15.38 13.03
N PHE A 396 11.17 -14.52 12.89
CA PHE A 396 11.34 -13.10 13.23
C PHE A 396 11.61 -12.87 14.73
N LEU A 397 11.23 -13.79 15.63
CA LEU A 397 11.54 -13.70 17.06
C LEU A 397 13.01 -14.01 17.37
N ARG A 398 13.73 -14.66 16.44
CA ARG A 398 15.16 -14.98 16.62
C ARG A 398 16.06 -13.78 16.29
N ARG A 399 15.50 -12.74 15.68
CA ARG A 399 16.22 -11.56 15.20
C ARG A 399 16.72 -10.71 16.39
N PRO A 400 18.04 -10.46 16.52
CA PRO A 400 18.63 -9.72 17.63
C PRO A 400 18.00 -8.35 17.89
N GLU A 401 17.56 -7.65 16.85
CA GLU A 401 17.00 -6.31 16.94
C GLU A 401 15.62 -6.25 17.60
N ARG A 402 14.94 -7.39 17.81
CA ARG A 402 13.68 -7.49 18.57
C ARG A 402 13.91 -7.57 20.07
N PHE A 403 15.15 -7.83 20.48
CA PHE A 403 15.51 -7.87 21.89
C PHE A 403 15.86 -6.48 22.41
N LYS A 404 15.74 -6.30 23.72
CA LYS A 404 16.21 -5.09 24.37
C LYS A 404 17.75 -4.98 24.25
N PRO A 405 18.31 -3.76 24.34
CA PRO A 405 19.74 -3.58 24.52
C PRO A 405 20.21 -4.24 25.81
N LYS A 406 21.36 -4.93 25.77
CA LYS A 406 21.95 -5.55 26.98
C LYS A 406 22.67 -4.54 27.88
N ASN A 407 23.03 -3.37 27.34
CA ASN A 407 23.74 -2.31 28.06
C ASN A 407 23.19 -0.93 27.69
N LEU A 408 22.75 -0.17 28.70
CA LEU A 408 22.21 1.18 28.51
C LEU A 408 23.26 2.17 28.02
N ALA A 409 24.53 2.04 28.42
CA ALA A 409 25.59 2.95 28.00
C ALA A 409 25.89 2.87 26.50
N ASP A 410 25.73 1.70 25.88
CA ASP A 410 25.90 1.54 24.44
C ASP A 410 24.72 2.14 23.67
N TRP A 411 23.49 1.97 24.20
CA TRP A 411 22.31 2.68 23.71
C TRP A 411 22.52 4.20 23.71
N GLU A 412 23.02 4.76 24.82
CA GLU A 412 23.27 6.18 24.94
C GLU A 412 24.31 6.71 23.94
N LYS A 413 25.37 5.94 23.65
CA LYS A 413 26.36 6.30 22.63
C LYS A 413 25.74 6.36 21.24
N TYR A 414 24.93 5.36 20.88
CA TYR A 414 24.21 5.32 19.62
C TYR A 414 23.25 6.51 19.46
N VAL A 415 22.37 6.75 20.45
CA VAL A 415 21.42 7.88 20.40
C VAL A 415 22.18 9.19 20.23
N ARG A 416 23.26 9.38 21.00
CA ARG A 416 24.08 10.59 20.94
C ARG A 416 24.75 10.76 19.58
N ALA A 417 25.23 9.69 18.95
CA ALA A 417 25.87 9.76 17.63
C ALA A 417 24.86 10.13 16.53
N VAL A 418 23.72 9.45 16.48
CA VAL A 418 22.67 9.70 15.47
C VAL A 418 22.10 11.12 15.63
N VAL A 419 21.71 11.50 16.85
CA VAL A 419 21.07 12.80 17.09
C VAL A 419 22.06 13.94 16.83
N ARG A 420 23.32 13.84 17.25
CA ARG A 420 24.34 14.86 16.93
C ARG A 420 24.49 15.05 15.42
N ARG A 421 24.54 13.96 14.66
CA ARG A 421 24.69 14.03 13.21
C ARG A 421 23.50 14.71 12.53
N TYR A 422 22.28 14.36 12.95
CA TYR A 422 21.06 14.75 12.23
C TYR A 422 20.24 15.87 12.89
N HIS A 423 20.65 16.44 14.03
CA HIS A 423 19.91 17.51 14.73
C HIS A 423 19.54 18.71 13.83
N GLY A 424 20.33 19.03 12.80
CA GLY A 424 20.01 20.09 11.85
C GLY A 424 18.92 19.74 10.81
N GLN A 425 18.53 18.47 10.72
CA GLN A 425 17.63 17.93 9.70
C GLN A 425 16.40 17.23 10.31
N VAL A 426 16.55 16.59 11.47
CA VAL A 426 15.49 15.83 12.16
C VAL A 426 15.20 16.47 13.51
N LYS A 427 13.95 16.88 13.71
CA LYS A 427 13.47 17.55 14.92
C LYS A 427 12.51 16.72 15.75
N HIS A 428 12.12 15.54 15.29
CA HIS A 428 11.16 14.67 15.96
C HIS A 428 11.73 13.26 16.01
N TRP A 429 11.83 12.69 17.21
CA TRP A 429 12.43 11.39 17.47
C TRP A 429 11.48 10.50 18.25
N GLU A 430 11.09 9.39 17.66
CA GLU A 430 10.32 8.34 18.33
C GLU A 430 11.25 7.26 18.87
N ILE A 431 11.02 6.89 20.14
CA ILE A 431 11.84 5.90 20.83
C ILE A 431 11.14 4.54 20.77
N TYR A 432 11.70 3.65 19.95
CA TYR A 432 11.18 2.33 19.58
C TYR A 432 9.80 2.34 18.93
N ASN A 433 9.42 1.21 18.34
CA ASN A 433 8.10 0.98 17.74
C ASN A 433 7.36 -0.13 18.48
N GLU A 434 6.07 0.08 18.78
CA GLU A 434 5.15 -0.87 19.39
C GLU A 434 5.73 -1.71 20.53
N VAL A 435 6.37 -1.06 21.50
CA VAL A 435 6.98 -1.75 22.65
C VAL A 435 5.97 -2.51 23.52
N ASP A 436 4.67 -2.36 23.30
CA ASP A 436 3.61 -3.15 23.90
C ASP A 436 3.49 -4.58 23.32
N PHE A 437 4.21 -4.90 22.25
CA PHE A 437 4.57 -6.28 21.90
C PHE A 437 5.79 -6.73 22.69
N HIS A 438 5.57 -7.01 23.99
CA HIS A 438 6.58 -7.44 24.94
C HIS A 438 6.08 -8.55 25.88
N PRO A 439 6.98 -9.22 26.64
CA PRO A 439 6.59 -10.26 27.58
C PRO A 439 5.56 -9.76 28.63
N PRO A 440 4.54 -10.56 28.99
CA PRO A 440 4.39 -11.99 28.73
C PRO A 440 3.78 -12.34 27.36
N PHE A 441 3.41 -11.35 26.53
CA PHE A 441 2.92 -11.57 25.17
C PHE A 441 4.06 -11.94 24.21
N VAL A 442 3.74 -12.18 22.94
CA VAL A 442 4.76 -12.38 21.91
C VAL A 442 5.55 -11.07 21.74
N PHE A 443 6.87 -11.13 21.92
CA PHE A 443 7.74 -9.96 21.77
C PHE A 443 8.04 -9.66 20.29
N ALA A 444 7.04 -9.23 19.53
CA ALA A 444 7.20 -8.98 18.10
C ALA A 444 8.13 -7.79 17.78
N SER A 445 8.32 -6.86 18.72
CA SER A 445 9.11 -5.63 18.54
C SER A 445 10.15 -5.42 19.64
N PHE A 446 9.85 -5.80 20.89
CA PHE A 446 10.66 -5.46 22.06
C PHE A 446 10.57 -6.54 23.15
N SER A 447 11.70 -7.12 23.54
CA SER A 447 11.74 -8.18 24.56
C SER A 447 11.88 -7.68 26.00
N GLY A 448 11.95 -6.37 26.24
CA GLY A 448 12.14 -5.80 27.58
C GLY A 448 10.82 -5.53 28.30
N SER A 449 10.90 -5.23 29.60
CA SER A 449 9.73 -4.81 30.40
C SER A 449 9.38 -3.34 30.18
N THR A 450 8.27 -2.90 30.79
CA THR A 450 7.90 -1.48 30.86
C THR A 450 9.00 -0.61 31.51
N GLU A 451 9.67 -1.12 32.54
CA GLU A 451 10.80 -0.45 33.19
C GLU A 451 12.03 -0.38 32.29
N ASP A 452 12.34 -1.44 31.54
CA ASP A 452 13.42 -1.41 30.53
C ASP A 452 13.14 -0.34 29.48
N TYR A 453 11.90 -0.27 28.97
CA TYR A 453 11.51 0.77 28.02
C TYR A 453 11.60 2.18 28.63
N TYR A 454 11.15 2.36 29.88
CA TYR A 454 11.25 3.63 30.59
C TYR A 454 12.71 4.13 30.67
N GLN A 455 13.67 3.25 30.98
CA GLN A 455 15.10 3.61 31.02
C GLN A 455 15.64 4.05 29.66
N LEU A 456 15.23 3.37 28.57
CA LEU A 456 15.62 3.74 27.21
C LEU A 456 15.01 5.09 26.79
N LEU A 457 13.74 5.31 27.11
CA LEU A 457 13.02 6.55 26.82
C LEU A 457 13.59 7.74 27.60
N GLU A 458 13.83 7.59 28.90
CA GLU A 458 14.39 8.64 29.77
C GLU A 458 15.80 9.05 29.33
N SER A 459 16.68 8.07 29.10
CA SER A 459 18.04 8.33 28.65
C SER A 459 18.07 8.99 27.26
N ALA A 460 17.26 8.52 26.31
CA ALA A 460 17.17 9.11 24.99
C ALA A 460 16.62 10.55 25.04
N HIS A 461 15.57 10.79 25.82
CA HIS A 461 15.02 12.13 26.01
C HIS A 461 16.06 13.10 26.55
N ARG A 462 16.76 12.72 27.63
CA ARG A 462 17.83 13.54 28.21
C ARG A 462 18.90 13.88 27.16
N ILE A 463 19.40 12.87 26.44
CA ILE A 463 20.46 13.06 25.42
C ILE A 463 19.99 13.94 24.28
N ILE A 464 18.76 13.72 23.79
CA ILE A 464 18.18 14.51 22.69
C ILE A 464 18.07 15.98 23.13
N LYS A 465 17.54 16.25 24.33
CA LYS A 465 17.42 17.62 24.86
C LYS A 465 18.77 18.27 25.15
N GLU A 466 19.80 17.52 25.55
CA GLU A 466 21.18 18.01 25.69
C GLU A 466 21.76 18.50 24.35
N ILE A 467 21.47 17.80 23.25
CA ILE A 467 22.00 18.11 21.91
C ILE A 467 21.16 19.17 21.20
N ASP A 468 19.84 19.04 21.27
CA ASP A 468 18.87 19.90 20.61
C ASP A 468 17.65 20.11 21.53
N PRO A 469 17.66 21.20 22.33
CA PRO A 469 16.55 21.52 23.22
C PRO A 469 15.20 21.73 22.50
N ALA A 470 15.21 22.05 21.21
CA ALA A 470 14.01 22.25 20.40
C ALA A 470 13.43 20.95 19.83
N ALA A 471 14.23 19.88 19.77
CA ALA A 471 13.75 18.59 19.26
C ALA A 471 12.66 18.02 20.17
N GLN A 472 11.68 17.36 19.56
CA GLN A 472 10.57 16.70 20.23
C GLN A 472 10.83 15.19 20.32
N VAL A 473 10.52 14.61 21.46
CA VAL A 473 10.67 13.17 21.73
C VAL A 473 9.28 12.54 21.87
N LEU A 474 9.03 11.51 21.09
CA LEU A 474 7.80 10.73 21.12
C LEU A 474 8.01 9.45 21.93
N THR A 475 6.98 9.04 22.67
CA THR A 475 6.87 7.63 23.08
C THR A 475 6.80 6.74 21.84
N SER A 476 6.97 5.44 22.05
CA SER A 476 6.69 4.43 21.05
C SER A 476 5.23 4.55 20.62
N GLY A 477 4.96 4.35 19.33
CA GLY A 477 3.59 4.14 18.86
C GLY A 477 3.06 2.81 19.39
N PHE A 478 2.18 2.86 20.39
CA PHE A 478 1.58 1.67 20.99
C PHE A 478 0.50 1.06 20.09
N SER A 479 0.56 -0.25 19.81
CA SER A 479 -0.42 -0.96 18.97
C SER A 479 -1.79 -1.09 19.61
N LEU A 480 -1.83 -1.33 20.93
CA LEU A 480 -3.01 -1.42 21.77
C LEU A 480 -4.03 -2.47 21.30
N SER A 481 -3.55 -3.49 20.58
CA SER A 481 -4.33 -4.60 20.05
C SER A 481 -4.63 -5.62 21.16
N GLN A 482 -5.89 -5.64 21.63
CA GLN A 482 -6.34 -6.51 22.72
C GLN A 482 -6.08 -7.99 22.40
N GLY A 483 -5.53 -8.72 23.38
CA GLY A 483 -5.20 -10.14 23.25
C GLY A 483 -3.88 -10.44 22.52
N ALA A 484 -3.30 -9.45 21.84
CA ALA A 484 -2.00 -9.56 21.17
C ALA A 484 -0.88 -8.77 21.88
N THR A 485 -1.24 -7.67 22.55
CA THR A 485 -0.30 -6.72 23.19
C THR A 485 -0.68 -6.43 24.63
N ASP A 486 0.28 -5.89 25.39
CA ASP A 486 0.03 -5.34 26.71
C ASP A 486 -0.61 -3.95 26.63
N THR A 487 -1.93 -3.93 26.48
CA THR A 487 -2.72 -2.69 26.45
C THR A 487 -2.65 -1.88 27.75
N GLY A 488 -2.15 -2.45 28.86
CA GLY A 488 -1.94 -1.76 30.13
C GLY A 488 -0.59 -1.04 30.24
N MET A 489 0.34 -1.34 29.33
CA MET A 489 1.70 -0.79 29.35
C MET A 489 1.76 0.74 29.40
N PRO A 490 0.96 1.51 28.62
CA PRO A 490 1.02 2.97 28.69
C PRO A 490 0.68 3.52 30.08
N ALA A 491 -0.33 2.94 30.75
CA ALA A 491 -0.71 3.35 32.09
C ALA A 491 0.36 2.99 33.13
N ALA A 492 0.99 1.82 33.00
CA ALA A 492 2.12 1.42 33.83
C ALA A 492 3.33 2.36 33.61
N LEU A 493 3.63 2.70 32.36
CA LEU A 493 4.70 3.63 32.00
C LEU A 493 4.48 5.02 32.61
N MET A 494 3.24 5.54 32.60
CA MET A 494 2.92 6.81 33.27
C MET A 494 3.14 6.74 34.79
N LYS A 495 2.81 5.60 35.43
CA LYS A 495 3.05 5.39 36.88
C LYS A 495 4.54 5.36 37.24
N LEU A 496 5.41 4.98 36.30
CA LEU A 496 6.87 5.05 36.46
C LEU A 496 7.43 6.48 36.35
N GLY A 497 6.61 7.48 36.00
CA GLY A 497 7.03 8.87 35.89
C GLY A 497 7.43 9.32 34.49
N ALA A 498 7.15 8.51 33.46
CA ALA A 498 7.53 8.78 32.07
C ALA A 498 7.02 10.10 31.49
N ALA A 499 6.00 10.74 32.07
CA ALA A 499 5.49 12.03 31.62
C ALA A 499 6.54 13.15 31.52
N LYS A 500 7.69 13.01 32.21
CA LYS A 500 8.85 13.93 32.15
C LYS A 500 9.87 13.56 31.07
N SER A 501 9.72 12.41 30.44
CA SER A 501 10.70 11.76 29.56
C SER A 501 10.22 11.70 28.10
N PHE A 502 9.16 12.42 27.75
CA PHE A 502 8.71 12.59 26.38
C PHE A 502 7.92 13.91 26.23
N ASP A 503 7.89 14.42 25.00
CA ASP A 503 7.13 15.61 24.63
C ASP A 503 5.74 15.24 24.12
N ILE A 504 5.66 14.22 23.27
CA ILE A 504 4.48 13.82 22.49
C ILE A 504 4.15 12.35 22.79
N PHE A 505 2.87 12.04 23.01
CA PHE A 505 2.40 10.67 23.22
C PHE A 505 1.89 10.09 21.90
N ASN A 506 2.31 8.86 21.59
CA ASN A 506 2.11 8.25 20.28
C ASN A 506 1.33 6.92 20.37
N VAL A 507 0.48 6.64 19.40
CA VAL A 507 -0.29 5.38 19.30
C VAL A 507 -0.39 4.92 17.85
N HIS A 508 -0.64 3.63 17.65
CA HIS A 508 -0.94 3.03 16.35
C HIS A 508 -2.38 2.55 16.31
N GLY A 509 -3.08 2.91 15.26
CA GLY A 509 -4.52 2.94 15.26
C GLY A 509 -5.14 1.58 15.02
N TYR A 510 -4.37 0.50 14.81
CA TYR A 510 -4.85 -0.78 14.26
C TYR A 510 -6.04 -1.39 15.00
N ALA A 511 -6.10 -1.21 16.32
CA ALA A 511 -7.18 -1.72 17.15
C ALA A 511 -8.54 -1.01 16.92
N GLY A 512 -8.56 0.05 16.08
CA GLY A 512 -9.75 0.81 15.73
C GLY A 512 -10.10 1.87 16.76
N ARG A 513 -11.30 2.45 16.66
CA ARG A 513 -11.85 3.41 17.63
C ARG A 513 -12.35 2.65 18.86
N ASN A 514 -11.44 2.10 19.64
CA ASN A 514 -11.78 1.18 20.73
C ASN A 514 -11.39 1.72 22.12
N ASP A 515 -11.78 0.97 23.14
CA ASP A 515 -11.59 1.36 24.54
C ASP A 515 -10.10 1.33 24.96
N THR A 516 -9.24 0.58 24.27
CA THR A 516 -7.81 0.48 24.63
C THR A 516 -7.05 1.75 24.26
N ILE A 517 -7.33 2.37 23.11
CA ILE A 517 -6.78 3.70 22.77
C ILE A 517 -7.32 4.74 23.76
N ALA A 518 -8.63 4.74 24.04
CA ALA A 518 -9.21 5.70 24.98
C ALA A 518 -8.59 5.62 26.39
N ALA A 519 -8.33 4.40 26.88
CA ALA A 519 -7.66 4.18 28.16
C ALA A 519 -6.21 4.69 28.16
N ALA A 520 -5.45 4.44 27.09
CA ALA A 520 -4.08 4.94 26.94
C ALA A 520 -4.03 6.47 26.93
N LEU A 521 -4.94 7.12 26.18
CA LEU A 521 -5.05 8.58 26.15
C LEU A 521 -5.43 9.16 27.52
N THR A 522 -6.34 8.49 28.23
CA THR A 522 -6.74 8.88 29.59
C THR A 522 -5.56 8.83 30.55
N ALA A 523 -4.77 7.75 30.51
CA ALA A 523 -3.57 7.62 31.33
C ALA A 523 -2.52 8.70 31.01
N ALA A 524 -2.25 8.94 29.72
CA ALA A 524 -1.31 9.97 29.28
C ALA A 524 -1.74 11.37 29.74
N ARG A 525 -3.03 11.72 29.60
CA ARG A 525 -3.58 13.01 30.05
C ARG A 525 -3.63 13.16 31.56
N ALA A 526 -3.91 12.09 32.30
CA ALA A 526 -3.86 12.13 33.76
C ALA A 526 -2.45 12.48 34.26
N ALA A 527 -1.41 12.00 33.56
CA ALA A 527 -0.02 12.30 33.90
C ALA A 527 0.48 13.63 33.28
N LYS A 528 -0.04 14.04 32.13
CA LYS A 528 0.34 15.25 31.38
C LYS A 528 -0.90 15.85 30.67
N PRO A 529 -1.68 16.74 31.33
CA PRO A 529 -3.01 17.18 30.88
C PRO A 529 -3.14 17.74 29.45
N ASN A 530 -2.09 18.37 28.93
CA ASN A 530 -2.06 18.97 27.59
C ASN A 530 -1.05 18.29 26.66
N VAL A 531 -0.78 17.00 26.87
CA VAL A 531 0.14 16.24 26.04
C VAL A 531 -0.31 16.24 24.57
N PRO A 532 0.54 16.66 23.62
CA PRO A 532 0.26 16.49 22.20
C PRO A 532 0.17 15.00 21.85
N LEU A 533 -0.81 14.64 21.03
CA LEU A 533 -1.08 13.27 20.62
C LEU A 533 -0.80 13.08 19.14
N TRP A 534 -0.07 12.03 18.80
CA TRP A 534 0.23 11.63 17.42
C TRP A 534 -0.30 10.21 17.15
N GLN A 535 -0.78 10.02 15.93
CA GLN A 535 -1.11 8.72 15.36
C GLN A 535 -0.12 8.48 14.22
N THR A 536 0.90 7.63 14.44
CA THR A 536 1.99 7.43 13.47
C THR A 536 1.85 6.22 12.55
N GLU A 537 0.94 5.29 12.83
CA GLU A 537 0.59 4.18 11.94
C GLU A 537 -0.89 3.79 11.97
N ARG A 538 -1.48 3.80 10.77
CA ARG A 538 -2.73 3.09 10.51
C ARG A 538 -2.77 2.64 9.05
N GLN A 539 -2.90 1.33 8.85
CA GLN A 539 -3.00 0.69 7.53
C GLN A 539 -4.44 0.44 7.11
N TYR A 540 -4.65 0.46 5.80
CA TYR A 540 -5.90 0.13 5.11
C TYR A 540 -5.55 -0.70 3.87
N MET A 541 -6.29 -1.78 3.64
CA MET A 541 -6.00 -2.78 2.60
C MET A 541 -6.69 -2.48 1.26
N GLY A 542 -7.39 -1.36 1.18
CA GLY A 542 -8.08 -0.88 0.00
C GLY A 542 -9.55 -1.27 -0.04
N GLY A 543 -10.34 -0.48 -0.76
CA GLY A 543 -11.76 -0.69 -0.93
C GLY A 543 -12.62 0.32 -0.17
N PHE A 544 -13.89 0.46 -0.56
CA PHE A 544 -14.76 1.56 -0.11
C PHE A 544 -14.84 1.68 1.42
N GLN A 545 -15.01 0.57 2.14
CA GLN A 545 -15.07 0.61 3.61
C GLN A 545 -13.75 1.07 4.22
N ASP A 546 -12.62 0.59 3.69
CA ASP A 546 -11.29 0.96 4.16
C ASP A 546 -10.96 2.43 3.83
N GLU A 547 -11.35 2.89 2.65
CA GLU A 547 -11.26 4.29 2.20
C GLU A 547 -12.11 5.21 3.10
N TYR A 548 -13.34 4.82 3.38
CA TYR A 548 -14.23 5.52 4.29
C TYR A 548 -13.66 5.57 5.72
N GLU A 549 -13.19 4.43 6.25
CA GLU A 549 -12.61 4.33 7.58
C GLU A 549 -11.32 5.15 7.71
N ALA A 550 -10.51 5.23 6.65
CA ALA A 550 -9.31 6.06 6.62
C ALA A 550 -9.63 7.53 6.88
N ILE A 551 -10.61 8.06 6.15
CA ILE A 551 -10.99 9.47 6.30
C ILE A 551 -11.70 9.72 7.63
N SER A 552 -12.69 8.90 7.96
CA SER A 552 -13.46 9.10 9.19
C SER A 552 -12.60 8.91 10.45
N THR A 553 -11.54 8.08 10.39
CA THR A 553 -10.58 7.93 11.50
C THR A 553 -9.65 9.13 11.62
N ALA A 554 -9.24 9.75 10.52
CA ALA A 554 -8.48 11.01 10.57
C ALA A 554 -9.28 12.13 11.29
N PHE A 555 -10.58 12.23 11.06
CA PHE A 555 -11.45 13.17 11.79
C PHE A 555 -11.72 12.73 13.24
N TRP A 556 -11.88 11.43 13.50
CA TRP A 556 -11.94 10.92 14.88
C TRP A 556 -10.67 11.26 15.68
N CYS A 557 -9.50 11.23 15.05
CA CYS A 557 -8.25 11.70 15.66
C CYS A 557 -8.32 13.20 16.00
N LEU A 558 -8.86 14.05 15.12
CA LEU A 558 -9.09 15.47 15.44
C LEU A 558 -10.04 15.63 16.65
N ASP A 559 -11.13 14.85 16.72
CA ASP A 559 -12.07 14.85 17.85
C ASP A 559 -11.37 14.57 19.19
N ASN A 560 -10.35 13.73 19.14
CA ASN A 560 -9.61 13.29 20.31
C ASN A 560 -8.35 14.11 20.57
N GLY A 561 -8.15 15.22 19.85
CA GLY A 561 -7.03 16.15 20.07
C GLY A 561 -5.69 15.65 19.52
N PHE A 562 -5.70 14.74 18.55
CA PHE A 562 -4.48 14.40 17.81
C PHE A 562 -4.07 15.57 16.94
N SER A 563 -2.77 15.86 16.96
CA SER A 563 -2.15 16.92 16.17
C SER A 563 -1.50 16.41 14.89
N LYS A 564 -1.35 15.09 14.75
CA LYS A 564 -0.91 14.42 13.53
C LYS A 564 -1.63 13.09 13.32
N PHE A 565 -1.83 12.75 12.05
CA PHE A 565 -2.35 11.46 11.60
C PHE A 565 -1.53 10.95 10.41
N PHE A 566 -0.89 9.80 10.56
CA PHE A 566 -0.06 9.18 9.55
C PHE A 566 -0.73 7.94 8.97
N PHE A 567 -0.73 7.86 7.64
CA PHE A 567 -1.08 6.64 6.91
C PHE A 567 0.10 5.67 6.90
N HIS A 568 -0.09 4.42 7.29
CA HIS A 568 0.94 3.37 7.19
C HIS A 568 0.68 2.45 6.01
N GLU A 569 1.72 2.17 5.20
CA GLU A 569 1.75 1.13 4.16
C GLU A 569 0.39 0.93 3.46
N ALA A 570 -0.20 2.04 3.01
CA ALA A 570 -1.44 2.01 2.26
C ALA A 570 -1.26 1.15 1.00
N ASP A 571 -2.36 0.72 0.38
CA ASP A 571 -2.42 0.06 -0.95
C ASP A 571 -1.64 0.84 -2.06
N MET A 572 -1.17 2.05 -1.73
CA MET A 572 -0.05 2.77 -2.36
C MET A 572 1.23 1.96 -2.61
N ASP A 573 1.53 0.94 -1.80
CA ASP A 573 2.71 0.07 -2.01
C ASP A 573 2.48 -0.99 -3.11
N ARG A 574 1.24 -1.18 -3.59
CA ARG A 574 0.95 -2.06 -4.74
C ARG A 574 1.24 -1.40 -6.10
N PHE A 575 1.77 -0.19 -6.10
CA PHE A 575 2.24 0.56 -7.27
C PHE A 575 3.55 -0.03 -7.85
N TYR A 576 3.60 -1.34 -8.07
CA TYR A 576 4.77 -2.04 -8.61
C TYR A 576 4.99 -1.71 -10.09
N GLY A 577 5.40 -0.47 -10.35
CA GLY A 577 5.73 0.05 -11.67
C GLY A 577 4.54 0.11 -12.61
N ASN A 578 3.34 0.48 -12.12
CA ASN A 578 2.17 0.70 -12.95
C ASN A 578 1.70 2.15 -12.80
N LEU A 579 1.27 2.77 -13.91
CA LEU A 579 0.68 4.11 -13.98
C LEU A 579 -0.65 4.22 -13.20
N LYS A 580 -0.97 3.31 -12.28
CA LYS A 580 -2.32 3.03 -11.82
C LYS A 580 -2.43 3.27 -10.31
N PRO A 581 -2.60 4.52 -9.86
CA PRO A 581 -2.93 4.79 -8.49
C PRO A 581 -4.21 4.08 -8.08
N THR A 582 -4.30 3.62 -6.83
CA THR A 582 -5.52 3.00 -6.30
C THR A 582 -6.57 4.08 -6.02
N PRO A 583 -7.88 3.74 -5.96
CA PRO A 583 -8.91 4.68 -5.52
C PRO A 583 -8.61 5.28 -4.13
N TYR A 584 -7.95 4.52 -3.25
CA TYR A 584 -7.44 5.02 -1.98
C TYR A 584 -6.53 6.25 -2.10
N TYR A 585 -5.73 6.35 -3.17
CA TYR A 585 -4.94 7.54 -3.45
C TYR A 585 -5.81 8.78 -3.67
N ALA A 586 -6.89 8.66 -4.45
CA ALA A 586 -7.81 9.76 -4.72
C ALA A 586 -8.50 10.24 -3.45
N VAL A 587 -8.90 9.31 -2.58
CA VAL A 587 -9.52 9.60 -1.29
C VAL A 587 -8.55 10.33 -0.37
N THR A 588 -7.29 9.90 -0.31
CA THR A 588 -6.23 10.57 0.45
C THR A 588 -5.91 11.96 -0.13
N ALA A 589 -5.89 12.07 -1.46
CA ALA A 589 -5.67 13.33 -2.17
C ALA A 589 -6.78 14.35 -1.87
N GLU A 590 -8.04 13.92 -1.85
CA GLU A 590 -9.17 14.80 -1.55
C GLU A 590 -9.15 15.25 -0.08
N LEU A 591 -8.88 14.35 0.86
CA LEU A 591 -8.71 14.73 2.27
C LEU A 591 -7.58 15.76 2.43
N ALA A 592 -6.41 15.51 1.83
CA ALA A 592 -5.27 16.41 1.91
C ALA A 592 -5.60 17.79 1.31
N ARG A 593 -6.28 17.83 0.15
CA ARG A 593 -6.71 19.08 -0.48
C ARG A 593 -7.64 19.88 0.43
N GLN A 594 -8.61 19.22 1.07
CA GLN A 594 -9.61 19.86 1.93
C GLN A 594 -9.01 20.37 3.24
N LEU A 595 -8.18 19.57 3.92
CA LEU A 595 -7.55 19.96 5.18
C LEU A 595 -6.46 21.02 5.01
N ARG A 596 -5.76 21.04 3.87
CA ARG A 596 -4.65 21.97 3.62
C ARG A 596 -5.02 23.44 3.82
N VAL A 597 -6.27 23.81 3.57
CA VAL A 597 -6.74 25.19 3.68
C VAL A 597 -7.63 25.44 4.89
N CYS A 598 -7.63 24.51 5.85
CA CYS A 598 -8.30 24.68 7.11
C CYS A 598 -7.33 25.21 8.18
N ASP A 599 -7.72 26.29 8.87
CA ASP A 599 -6.95 26.85 9.98
C ASP A 599 -7.35 26.23 11.33
N GLU A 600 -8.61 25.81 11.46
CA GLU A 600 -9.15 25.39 12.76
C GLU A 600 -10.13 24.24 12.58
N TYR A 601 -9.92 23.16 13.35
CA TYR A 601 -10.94 22.16 13.61
C TYR A 601 -11.88 22.68 14.72
N VAL A 602 -13.16 22.90 14.40
CA VAL A 602 -14.11 23.53 15.35
C VAL A 602 -14.81 22.50 16.22
N GLY A 603 -15.07 21.30 15.70
CA GLY A 603 -15.76 20.25 16.45
C GLY A 603 -16.70 19.40 15.60
N LYS A 604 -17.33 18.44 16.27
CA LYS A 604 -18.44 17.65 15.71
C LYS A 604 -19.66 18.53 15.45
N ILE A 605 -20.47 18.11 14.49
CA ILE A 605 -21.80 18.67 14.22
C ILE A 605 -22.81 17.96 15.12
N GLU A 606 -23.55 18.74 15.91
CA GLU A 606 -24.64 18.24 16.76
C GLU A 606 -25.95 18.11 15.96
N GLY A 607 -26.93 17.37 16.50
CA GLY A 607 -28.26 17.22 15.88
C GLY A 607 -28.29 16.30 14.67
N LEU A 608 -27.35 15.35 14.57
CA LEU A 608 -27.33 14.32 13.52
C LEU A 608 -28.00 13.00 13.93
N ASP A 609 -28.42 12.88 15.18
CA ASP A 609 -29.23 11.78 15.75
C ASP A 609 -28.75 10.35 15.39
N GLY A 610 -27.44 10.17 15.23
CA GLY A 610 -26.84 8.89 14.84
C GLY A 610 -27.08 8.47 13.38
N VAL A 611 -27.78 9.29 12.59
CA VAL A 611 -28.03 9.04 11.15
C VAL A 611 -26.72 9.04 10.37
N CYS A 612 -25.86 10.00 10.67
CA CYS A 612 -24.48 10.11 10.17
C CYS A 612 -23.60 10.78 11.23
N THR A 613 -22.28 10.77 11.01
CA THR A 613 -21.33 11.59 11.76
C THR A 613 -20.99 12.84 10.96
N GLY A 614 -20.69 13.95 11.62
CA GLY A 614 -20.22 15.13 10.91
C GLY A 614 -19.30 16.03 11.71
N TRP A 615 -18.48 16.79 10.98
CA TRP A 615 -17.43 17.66 11.51
C TRP A 615 -17.45 19.00 10.79
N LYS A 616 -17.05 20.06 11.48
CA LYS A 616 -16.94 21.41 10.92
C LYS A 616 -15.57 22.03 11.20
N LEU A 617 -15.04 22.72 10.20
CA LEU A 617 -13.72 23.35 10.21
C LEU A 617 -13.81 24.76 9.62
N LYS A 618 -12.96 25.67 10.09
CA LYS A 618 -12.79 27.00 9.49
C LYS A 618 -11.69 26.98 8.45
N ARG A 619 -11.97 27.59 7.31
CA ARG A 619 -11.02 27.76 6.21
C ARG A 619 -10.28 29.09 6.31
N THR A 620 -9.10 29.15 5.71
CA THR A 620 -8.25 30.35 5.68
C THR A 620 -8.82 31.49 4.83
N ASP A 621 -9.76 31.18 3.93
CA ASP A 621 -10.52 32.16 3.14
C ASP A 621 -11.74 32.74 3.89
N GLY A 622 -11.90 32.42 5.18
CA GLY A 622 -13.05 32.83 6.00
C GLY A 622 -14.29 31.95 5.82
N GLY A 623 -14.24 30.97 4.92
CA GLY A 623 -15.29 29.98 4.72
C GLY A 623 -15.25 28.83 5.73
N TRP A 624 -16.07 27.82 5.42
CA TRP A 624 -16.30 26.65 6.26
C TRP A 624 -16.19 25.38 5.42
N LEU A 625 -15.59 24.35 6.03
CA LEU A 625 -15.66 22.98 5.56
C LEU A 625 -16.54 22.18 6.51
N TYR A 626 -17.54 21.51 5.96
CA TYR A 626 -18.37 20.52 6.63
C TYR A 626 -18.07 19.16 6.03
N VAL A 627 -17.89 18.15 6.89
CA VAL A 627 -17.70 16.76 6.46
C VAL A 627 -18.83 15.95 7.06
N PHE A 628 -19.56 15.22 6.23
CA PHE A 628 -20.60 14.30 6.67
C PHE A 628 -20.25 12.89 6.22
N ALA A 629 -20.39 11.94 7.13
CA ALA A 629 -19.98 10.57 6.91
C ALA A 629 -21.08 9.62 7.39
N ALA A 630 -21.69 8.91 6.45
CA ALA A 630 -22.68 7.89 6.63
C ALA A 630 -22.05 6.53 6.30
N ASN A 631 -21.97 5.65 7.29
CA ASN A 631 -21.38 4.32 7.11
C ASN A 631 -22.15 3.45 6.11
N SER A 632 -23.47 3.66 5.97
CA SER A 632 -24.29 2.91 5.03
C SER A 632 -25.53 3.70 4.60
N GLY A 633 -26.04 3.32 3.42
CA GLY A 633 -27.26 3.85 2.83
C GLY A 633 -27.23 5.33 2.43
N VAL A 634 -28.39 5.80 1.99
CA VAL A 634 -28.61 7.18 1.54
C VAL A 634 -29.12 8.02 2.70
N VAL A 635 -28.40 9.10 2.98
CA VAL A 635 -28.78 10.15 3.92
C VAL A 635 -29.32 11.35 3.17
N ARG A 636 -30.49 11.83 3.58
CA ARG A 636 -31.09 13.09 3.16
C ARG A 636 -30.70 14.18 4.15
N LEU A 637 -30.00 15.20 3.68
CA LEU A 637 -29.58 16.36 4.45
C LEU A 637 -30.39 17.60 4.03
N SER A 638 -31.06 18.23 5.00
CA SER A 638 -31.72 19.53 4.84
C SER A 638 -30.95 20.59 5.59
N LEU A 639 -30.60 21.67 4.90
CA LEU A 639 -29.86 22.81 5.45
C LEU A 639 -30.83 23.96 5.75
N GLY A 640 -30.50 24.77 6.77
CA GLY A 640 -31.28 25.95 7.14
C GLY A 640 -31.05 27.10 6.17
N ALA A 641 -32.13 27.80 5.80
CA ALA A 641 -32.18 28.78 4.72
C ALA A 641 -31.79 30.23 5.11
N ASP A 642 -31.11 30.44 6.24
CA ASP A 642 -30.86 31.80 6.76
C ASP A 642 -30.03 32.70 5.79
N LYS A 643 -29.46 32.12 4.72
CA LYS A 643 -28.74 32.81 3.63
C LYS A 643 -29.00 32.16 2.27
N GLU A 644 -30.15 32.42 1.65
CA GLU A 644 -30.44 31.99 0.27
C GLU A 644 -29.31 32.41 -0.70
N GLY A 645 -28.80 31.46 -1.50
CA GLY A 645 -27.89 31.75 -2.61
C GLY A 645 -26.38 31.66 -2.34
N ALA A 646 -25.93 31.11 -1.21
CA ALA A 646 -24.51 30.82 -0.98
C ALA A 646 -23.97 29.80 -1.99
N ALA A 647 -22.80 30.06 -2.58
CA ALA A 647 -22.12 29.13 -3.49
C ALA A 647 -21.51 27.98 -2.68
N VAL A 648 -22.25 26.88 -2.55
CA VAL A 648 -21.84 25.69 -1.82
C VAL A 648 -21.36 24.64 -2.81
N THR A 649 -20.17 24.11 -2.57
CA THR A 649 -19.61 23.00 -3.36
C THR A 649 -19.71 21.72 -2.55
N VAL A 650 -20.23 20.65 -3.16
CA VAL A 650 -20.31 19.33 -2.53
C VAL A 650 -19.52 18.32 -3.37
N THR A 651 -18.48 17.73 -2.77
CA THR A 651 -17.72 16.62 -3.34
C THR A 651 -17.92 15.34 -2.53
N ASP A 652 -17.82 14.19 -3.18
CA ASP A 652 -17.84 12.89 -2.52
C ASP A 652 -16.46 12.51 -1.94
N LEU A 653 -16.37 11.29 -1.41
CA LEU A 653 -15.15 10.70 -0.85
C LEU A 653 -13.95 10.75 -1.82
N TYR A 654 -14.18 10.68 -3.14
CA TYR A 654 -13.16 10.64 -4.19
C TYR A 654 -12.90 12.03 -4.81
N GLY A 655 -13.59 13.08 -4.33
CA GLY A 655 -13.51 14.42 -4.89
C GLY A 655 -14.39 14.64 -6.13
N GLU A 656 -15.23 13.67 -6.50
CA GLU A 656 -16.20 13.83 -7.59
C GLU A 656 -17.32 14.77 -7.12
N PHE A 657 -17.84 15.61 -8.02
CA PHE A 657 -18.92 16.51 -7.65
C PHE A 657 -20.24 15.76 -7.46
N VAL A 658 -20.83 15.91 -6.27
CA VAL A 658 -22.23 15.52 -5.99
C VAL A 658 -23.18 16.64 -6.42
N SER A 659 -22.75 17.89 -6.22
CA SER A 659 -23.46 19.09 -6.68
C SER A 659 -22.46 20.23 -6.91
N THR A 660 -22.59 20.96 -8.03
CA THR A 660 -21.79 22.14 -8.36
C THR A 660 -22.67 23.39 -8.48
N GLY A 661 -22.15 24.53 -7.99
CA GLY A 661 -22.79 25.84 -8.14
C GLY A 661 -23.58 26.30 -6.91
N LYS A 662 -24.66 27.07 -7.11
CA LYS A 662 -25.57 27.43 -6.01
C LYS A 662 -26.39 26.20 -5.66
N LEU A 663 -25.98 25.47 -4.63
CA LEU A 663 -26.86 24.48 -4.01
C LEU A 663 -28.12 25.22 -3.54
N ASP A 664 -29.29 24.76 -3.98
CA ASP A 664 -30.58 25.28 -3.50
C ASP A 664 -30.76 24.83 -2.06
N LEU A 665 -30.28 25.64 -1.10
CA LEU A 665 -30.33 25.34 0.33
C LEU A 665 -31.76 25.19 0.87
N SER A 666 -32.78 25.59 0.10
CA SER A 666 -34.18 25.35 0.43
C SER A 666 -34.62 23.89 0.20
N LYS A 667 -33.83 23.11 -0.56
CA LYS A 667 -34.12 21.72 -0.87
C LYS A 667 -33.17 20.78 -0.14
N PRO A 668 -33.68 19.63 0.33
CA PRO A 668 -32.81 18.58 0.81
C PRO A 668 -31.99 18.01 -0.35
N PHE A 669 -30.78 17.54 -0.05
CA PHE A 669 -30.00 16.72 -0.97
C PHE A 669 -29.63 15.39 -0.33
N ASN A 670 -29.41 14.38 -1.19
CA ASN A 670 -29.10 13.03 -0.76
C ASN A 670 -27.60 12.76 -0.97
N PHE A 671 -26.99 12.02 -0.05
CA PHE A 671 -25.64 11.50 -0.21
C PHE A 671 -25.52 10.10 0.41
N SER A 672 -24.51 9.35 -0.02
CA SER A 672 -24.12 8.07 0.57
C SER A 672 -22.62 8.09 0.85
N GLY A 673 -22.18 7.36 1.86
CA GLY A 673 -20.76 7.39 2.24
C GLY A 673 -20.37 8.71 2.87
N LEU A 674 -19.26 9.29 2.40
CA LEU A 674 -18.71 10.53 2.91
C LEU A 674 -18.78 11.64 1.86
N ILE A 675 -19.13 12.85 2.30
CA ILE A 675 -19.10 14.06 1.49
C ILE A 675 -18.32 15.17 2.19
N TYR A 676 -17.70 16.03 1.38
CA TYR A 676 -17.15 17.31 1.78
C TYR A 676 -18.04 18.42 1.24
N LEU A 677 -18.45 19.33 2.11
CA LEU A 677 -19.28 20.48 1.76
C LEU A 677 -18.55 21.76 2.15
N VAL A 678 -18.18 22.55 1.15
CA VAL A 678 -17.49 23.84 1.32
C VAL A 678 -18.50 24.97 1.16
N SER A 679 -18.54 25.88 2.13
CA SER A 679 -19.47 27.01 2.17
C SER A 679 -18.76 28.31 2.56
N PRO A 680 -19.04 29.44 1.90
CA PRO A 680 -18.49 30.75 2.29
C PRO A 680 -19.10 31.29 3.60
N VAL A 681 -20.17 30.66 4.09
CA VAL A 681 -20.90 31.09 5.30
C VAL A 681 -21.17 29.90 6.22
N PRO A 682 -21.33 30.13 7.53
CA PRO A 682 -21.76 29.06 8.44
C PRO A 682 -23.15 28.54 8.02
N LEU A 683 -23.29 27.22 7.97
CA LEU A 683 -24.53 26.51 7.71
C LEU A 683 -25.14 25.97 8.99
N LYS A 684 -26.48 25.98 9.02
CA LYS A 684 -27.31 25.34 10.05
C LYS A 684 -27.86 24.05 9.49
N ILE A 685 -27.82 22.97 10.27
CA ILE A 685 -28.48 21.71 9.89
C ILE A 685 -29.93 21.80 10.35
N ALA A 686 -30.87 21.68 9.40
CA ALA A 686 -32.30 21.75 9.69
C ALA A 686 -32.86 20.36 9.99
N LYS A 687 -32.47 19.36 9.21
CA LYS A 687 -32.94 17.97 9.34
C LYS A 687 -31.97 17.01 8.69
N VAL A 688 -31.78 15.84 9.29
CA VAL A 688 -31.09 14.71 8.68
C VAL A 688 -31.99 13.47 8.75
N GLU A 689 -32.08 12.73 7.66
CA GLU A 689 -32.92 11.54 7.58
C GLU A 689 -32.18 10.43 6.85
N ARG A 690 -32.34 9.19 7.31
CA ARG A 690 -31.92 8.03 6.53
C ARG A 690 -33.08 7.60 5.65
N LEU A 691 -32.89 7.60 4.33
CA LEU A 691 -33.96 7.25 3.40
C LEU A 691 -34.08 5.73 3.24
N VAL A 692 -33.03 5.10 2.70
CA VAL A 692 -32.84 3.65 2.51
C VAL A 692 -31.35 3.48 2.18
N GLY A 693 -30.70 2.35 2.49
CA GLY A 693 -29.70 1.90 1.54
C GLY A 693 -28.81 0.74 1.95
N ASN A 694 -28.31 0.12 0.90
CA ASN A 694 -27.55 -1.10 0.92
C ASN A 694 -26.19 -0.87 1.61
N ALA A 695 -25.87 -1.69 2.60
CA ALA A 695 -24.57 -1.69 3.26
C ALA A 695 -23.48 -2.37 2.42
N VAL A 696 -23.85 -3.03 1.32
CA VAL A 696 -22.93 -3.69 0.38
C VAL A 696 -22.39 -2.69 -0.63
N ALA A 697 -21.07 -2.69 -0.83
CA ALA A 697 -20.41 -2.00 -1.93
C ALA A 697 -20.23 -2.93 -3.14
N ASN A 698 -20.33 -2.39 -4.35
CA ASN A 698 -20.33 -3.19 -5.60
C ASN A 698 -21.37 -4.34 -5.59
N PRO A 699 -22.65 -4.06 -5.25
CA PRO A 699 -23.64 -5.12 -5.04
C PRO A 699 -23.95 -5.92 -6.31
N GLY A 700 -23.89 -5.28 -7.49
CA GLY A 700 -24.05 -5.93 -8.79
C GLY A 700 -22.74 -6.34 -9.48
N PHE A 701 -21.61 -6.32 -8.76
CA PHE A 701 -20.29 -6.71 -9.29
C PHE A 701 -19.79 -5.95 -10.55
N GLU A 702 -20.36 -4.79 -10.88
CA GLU A 702 -19.97 -4.06 -12.10
C GLU A 702 -18.54 -3.49 -12.06
N MET A 703 -18.03 -3.22 -10.86
CA MET A 703 -16.67 -2.70 -10.65
C MET A 703 -15.65 -3.84 -10.56
N ARG A 704 -14.60 -3.76 -11.38
CA ARG A 704 -13.62 -4.81 -11.61
C ARG A 704 -12.19 -4.28 -11.61
N GLU A 705 -11.25 -5.06 -11.07
CA GLU A 705 -9.81 -4.84 -11.20
C GLU A 705 -9.16 -6.02 -11.94
N GLY A 706 -7.99 -5.82 -12.57
CA GLY A 706 -7.34 -6.84 -13.42
C GLY A 706 -7.69 -6.73 -14.90
N ASP A 707 -6.96 -7.46 -15.74
CA ASP A 707 -7.03 -7.36 -17.21
C ASP A 707 -8.20 -8.18 -17.78
N TYR A 708 -9.43 -7.72 -17.54
CA TYR A 708 -10.67 -8.35 -18.01
C TYR A 708 -10.78 -8.45 -19.54
N LEU A 709 -10.12 -7.57 -20.29
CA LEU A 709 -10.24 -7.51 -21.75
C LEU A 709 -9.34 -8.53 -22.45
N MET A 710 -8.15 -8.80 -21.93
CA MET A 710 -7.25 -9.81 -22.50
C MET A 710 -7.45 -11.19 -21.85
N ASP A 711 -7.88 -11.22 -20.58
CA ASP A 711 -8.18 -12.44 -19.83
C ASP A 711 -9.34 -12.18 -18.84
N PRO A 712 -10.60 -12.47 -19.22
CA PRO A 712 -11.77 -12.33 -18.35
C PRO A 712 -11.65 -13.07 -17.00
N THR A 713 -10.74 -14.05 -16.91
CA THR A 713 -10.46 -14.83 -15.69
C THR A 713 -9.47 -14.14 -14.74
N ALA A 714 -8.80 -13.07 -15.18
CA ALA A 714 -7.91 -12.26 -14.36
C ALA A 714 -8.63 -11.11 -13.62
N ALA A 715 -9.92 -10.91 -13.88
CA ALA A 715 -10.71 -9.83 -13.30
C ALA A 715 -11.24 -10.19 -11.90
N ARG A 716 -11.05 -9.29 -10.93
CA ARG A 716 -11.52 -9.45 -9.55
C ARG A 716 -12.62 -8.44 -9.23
N PRO A 717 -13.62 -8.82 -8.41
CA PRO A 717 -14.61 -7.88 -7.90
C PRO A 717 -13.98 -6.87 -6.96
N VAL A 718 -14.04 -5.60 -7.34
CA VAL A 718 -13.64 -4.49 -6.48
C VAL A 718 -14.51 -4.53 -5.22
N TYR A 719 -13.89 -4.37 -4.05
CA TYR A 719 -14.50 -4.42 -2.70
C TYR A 719 -14.88 -5.80 -2.15
N TRP A 720 -14.56 -6.89 -2.85
CA TRP A 720 -14.86 -8.25 -2.41
C TRP A 720 -13.59 -9.10 -2.30
N LYS A 721 -13.38 -9.76 -1.16
CA LYS A 721 -12.27 -10.68 -0.91
C LYS A 721 -12.64 -12.10 -1.33
N LEU A 722 -11.80 -12.73 -2.15
CA LEU A 722 -11.98 -14.11 -2.60
C LEU A 722 -11.57 -15.14 -1.53
N SER A 723 -12.24 -16.29 -1.53
CA SER A 723 -12.06 -17.38 -0.55
C SER A 723 -10.86 -18.28 -0.79
N ALA A 724 -10.47 -18.42 -2.05
CA ALA A 724 -9.54 -19.44 -2.45
C ALA A 724 -8.12 -18.90 -2.31
N GLU A 725 -7.36 -19.50 -1.40
CA GLU A 725 -5.88 -19.47 -1.40
C GLU A 725 -5.27 -20.21 -2.62
N ASP A 726 -6.03 -20.41 -3.71
CA ASP A 726 -5.61 -21.15 -4.90
C ASP A 726 -5.54 -20.20 -6.11
N PRO A 727 -4.38 -20.05 -6.77
CA PRO A 727 -4.22 -19.18 -7.94
C PRO A 727 -4.98 -19.60 -9.20
N GLU A 728 -5.70 -20.73 -9.19
CA GLU A 728 -6.45 -21.18 -10.36
C GLU A 728 -7.68 -20.28 -10.64
N ARG A 729 -7.43 -19.29 -11.49
CA ARG A 729 -8.35 -18.31 -12.10
C ARG A 729 -9.64 -18.90 -12.74
N LYS A 730 -9.80 -20.22 -12.77
CA LYS A 730 -10.88 -20.93 -13.49
C LYS A 730 -12.17 -21.09 -12.68
N ASN A 731 -12.10 -20.89 -11.36
CA ASN A 731 -13.24 -21.14 -10.45
C ASN A 731 -14.09 -19.90 -10.18
N PHE A 732 -13.63 -18.71 -10.57
CA PHE A 732 -14.40 -17.46 -10.49
C PHE A 732 -14.32 -16.74 -11.84
N GLY A 733 -15.41 -16.12 -12.29
CA GLY A 733 -15.37 -15.38 -13.55
C GLY A 733 -16.55 -14.45 -13.72
N TYR A 734 -16.35 -13.39 -14.49
CA TYR A 734 -17.42 -12.47 -14.87
C TYR A 734 -18.17 -12.98 -16.08
N ILE A 735 -19.49 -12.94 -16.01
CA ILE A 735 -20.37 -13.30 -17.13
C ILE A 735 -21.18 -12.09 -17.57
N LYS A 736 -21.51 -12.04 -18.86
CA LYS A 736 -22.47 -11.06 -19.39
C LYS A 736 -23.91 -11.51 -19.12
N GLY A 737 -24.81 -10.54 -18.99
CA GLY A 737 -26.23 -10.81 -18.74
C GLY A 737 -26.49 -11.08 -17.26
N GLY A 738 -26.14 -10.10 -16.43
CA GLY A 738 -26.53 -10.02 -15.01
C GLY A 738 -28.05 -9.99 -14.85
N HIS A 739 -28.50 -10.12 -13.60
CA HIS A 739 -29.89 -9.93 -13.24
C HIS A 739 -30.30 -8.46 -13.48
N THR A 740 -29.46 -7.53 -13.03
CA THR A 740 -29.46 -6.14 -13.49
C THR A 740 -28.06 -5.75 -13.97
N GLY A 741 -27.93 -4.62 -14.67
CA GLY A 741 -26.63 -4.18 -15.19
C GLY A 741 -26.10 -5.00 -16.38
N GLU A 742 -24.78 -4.95 -16.60
CA GLU A 742 -24.11 -5.61 -17.70
C GLU A 742 -23.60 -7.01 -17.33
N CYS A 743 -23.17 -7.19 -16.09
CA CYS A 743 -22.38 -8.35 -15.68
C CYS A 743 -22.82 -8.93 -14.32
N ALA A 744 -22.59 -10.22 -14.14
CA ALA A 744 -22.68 -10.90 -12.85
C ALA A 744 -21.41 -11.70 -12.57
N ILE A 745 -21.22 -12.13 -11.32
CA ILE A 745 -20.09 -12.98 -10.94
C ILE A 745 -20.52 -14.45 -10.91
N ARG A 746 -19.72 -15.32 -11.53
CA ARG A 746 -19.89 -16.78 -11.52
C ARG A 746 -18.89 -17.41 -10.56
N PHE A 747 -19.40 -18.29 -9.72
CA PHE A 747 -18.64 -19.23 -8.90
C PHE A 747 -18.80 -20.62 -9.52
N ALA A 748 -17.69 -21.25 -9.89
CA ALA A 748 -17.67 -22.60 -10.42
C ALA A 748 -16.72 -23.44 -9.55
N ASN A 749 -17.28 -24.31 -8.74
CA ASN A 749 -16.51 -25.27 -7.97
C ASN A 749 -16.55 -26.63 -8.67
N GLY A 750 -15.38 -27.17 -9.03
CA GLY A 750 -15.25 -28.54 -9.51
C GLY A 750 -15.26 -29.53 -8.34
N SER A 751 -14.29 -30.45 -8.31
CA SER A 751 -14.09 -31.39 -7.20
C SER A 751 -13.22 -30.82 -6.06
N ASN A 752 -13.10 -29.50 -5.92
CA ASN A 752 -12.29 -28.88 -4.87
C ASN A 752 -12.97 -29.10 -3.50
N PRO A 753 -12.26 -29.69 -2.51
CA PRO A 753 -12.77 -29.82 -1.16
C PRO A 753 -12.93 -28.47 -0.43
N LYS A 754 -12.25 -27.40 -0.88
CA LYS A 754 -12.43 -26.04 -0.40
C LYS A 754 -13.45 -25.29 -1.26
N GLY A 755 -14.41 -24.60 -0.64
CA GLY A 755 -15.38 -23.76 -1.32
C GLY A 755 -14.82 -22.54 -2.05
N VAL A 756 -15.65 -21.97 -2.91
CA VAL A 756 -15.37 -20.90 -3.85
C VAL A 756 -16.39 -19.77 -3.59
N TRP A 757 -16.00 -18.75 -2.83
CA TRP A 757 -16.85 -17.65 -2.38
C TRP A 757 -16.14 -16.29 -2.39
N VAL A 758 -16.93 -15.21 -2.32
CA VAL A 758 -16.48 -13.86 -2.01
C VAL A 758 -16.96 -13.44 -0.63
N SER A 759 -16.25 -12.50 -0.02
CA SER A 759 -16.65 -11.89 1.22
C SER A 759 -16.44 -10.38 1.22
N GLN A 760 -17.27 -9.65 1.94
CA GLN A 760 -17.12 -8.21 2.14
C GLN A 760 -17.38 -7.87 3.59
N SER A 761 -16.44 -7.14 4.21
CA SER A 761 -16.66 -6.56 5.53
C SER A 761 -17.60 -5.37 5.43
N VAL A 762 -18.58 -5.33 6.32
CA VAL A 762 -19.60 -4.30 6.40
C VAL A 762 -19.71 -3.79 7.84
N THR A 763 -20.17 -2.56 8.02
CA THR A 763 -20.47 -2.02 9.35
C THR A 763 -21.98 -2.00 9.55
N LEU A 764 -22.46 -2.67 10.61
CA LEU A 764 -23.87 -2.78 10.97
C LEU A 764 -24.18 -1.71 12.01
N ASP A 765 -24.62 -0.55 11.54
CA ASP A 765 -24.70 0.69 12.31
C ASP A 765 -25.98 0.86 13.15
N SER A 766 -26.87 -0.12 13.14
CA SER A 766 -28.11 -0.11 13.91
C SER A 766 -28.40 -1.49 14.52
N ALA A 767 -28.94 -1.49 15.73
CA ALA A 767 -29.51 -2.69 16.34
C ALA A 767 -30.87 -3.01 15.69
N GLY A 768 -31.27 -4.29 15.68
CA GLY A 768 -32.52 -4.72 15.04
C GLY A 768 -32.32 -5.83 14.01
N GLU A 769 -33.36 -6.11 13.22
CA GLU A 769 -33.31 -7.10 12.14
C GLU A 769 -32.67 -6.48 10.89
N TRP A 770 -31.71 -7.17 10.30
CA TRP A 770 -31.09 -6.87 9.02
C TRP A 770 -31.44 -7.96 8.02
N ILE A 771 -31.65 -7.57 6.77
CA ILE A 771 -32.04 -8.45 5.67
C ILE A 771 -30.90 -8.46 4.65
N LEU A 772 -30.26 -9.62 4.47
CA LEU A 772 -29.33 -9.89 3.38
C LEU A 772 -30.11 -10.58 2.26
N SER A 773 -30.05 -10.05 1.04
CA SER A 773 -30.60 -10.67 -0.17
C SER A 773 -29.62 -10.68 -1.33
N ALA A 774 -29.79 -11.60 -2.27
CA ALA A 774 -29.05 -11.63 -3.52
C ALA A 774 -29.85 -12.37 -4.58
N TRP A 775 -29.63 -12.03 -5.84
CA TRP A 775 -30.13 -12.80 -6.96
C TRP A 775 -29.09 -13.83 -7.37
N VAL A 776 -29.53 -15.09 -7.49
CA VAL A 776 -28.66 -16.21 -7.87
C VAL A 776 -29.26 -16.95 -9.04
N ARG A 777 -28.41 -17.45 -9.95
CA ARG A 777 -28.83 -18.33 -11.04
C ARG A 777 -27.98 -19.59 -11.04
N ILE A 778 -28.65 -20.72 -10.94
CA ILE A 778 -28.02 -22.04 -10.84
C ILE A 778 -28.53 -22.92 -11.99
N PRO A 779 -27.68 -23.68 -12.69
CA PRO A 779 -28.10 -24.55 -13.79
C PRO A 779 -29.22 -25.50 -13.40
N LYS A 780 -30.21 -25.66 -14.29
CA LYS A 780 -31.40 -26.47 -14.04
C LYS A 780 -31.05 -27.91 -13.64
N GLY A 781 -31.58 -28.37 -12.51
CA GLY A 781 -31.38 -29.75 -12.01
C GLY A 781 -30.01 -30.02 -11.39
N ALA A 782 -29.22 -28.99 -11.10
CA ALA A 782 -27.91 -29.11 -10.44
C ALA A 782 -27.91 -28.33 -9.11
N PRO A 783 -28.41 -28.90 -8.00
CA PRO A 783 -28.42 -28.21 -6.71
C PRO A 783 -27.01 -27.89 -6.24
N VAL A 784 -26.84 -26.73 -5.61
CA VAL A 784 -25.54 -26.25 -5.12
C VAL A 784 -25.59 -26.01 -3.62
N ARG A 785 -24.54 -26.44 -2.92
CA ARG A 785 -24.34 -26.11 -1.50
C ARG A 785 -23.66 -24.74 -1.39
N MET A 786 -24.47 -23.70 -1.18
CA MET A 786 -24.03 -22.32 -1.14
C MET A 786 -23.77 -21.84 0.29
N ILE A 787 -22.73 -21.03 0.47
CA ILE A 787 -22.63 -20.14 1.64
C ILE A 787 -23.28 -18.81 1.27
N PHE A 788 -24.26 -18.38 2.06
CA PHE A 788 -24.93 -17.10 1.90
C PHE A 788 -25.26 -16.56 3.29
N SER A 789 -24.41 -15.66 3.81
CA SER A 789 -24.44 -15.33 5.24
C SER A 789 -23.99 -13.91 5.55
N LEU A 790 -24.53 -13.36 6.64
CA LEU A 790 -24.02 -12.18 7.34
C LEU A 790 -23.50 -12.61 8.73
N GLN A 791 -22.21 -12.45 8.97
CA GLN A 791 -21.55 -12.88 10.21
C GLN A 791 -21.07 -11.67 11.01
N ALA A 792 -21.69 -11.37 12.16
CA ALA A 792 -21.23 -10.32 13.06
C ALA A 792 -19.94 -10.73 13.82
N ALA A 793 -19.02 -9.78 14.05
CA ALA A 793 -17.70 -10.05 14.63
C ALA A 793 -17.75 -10.69 16.04
N ALA A 794 -18.81 -10.47 16.81
CA ALA A 794 -19.00 -11.08 18.14
C ALA A 794 -19.43 -12.57 18.08
N GLN A 795 -19.67 -13.14 16.90
CA GLN A 795 -20.21 -14.49 16.70
C GLN A 795 -19.36 -15.36 15.74
N LEU A 796 -18.08 -15.03 15.57
CA LEU A 796 -17.13 -15.68 14.64
C LEU A 796 -16.85 -17.19 14.91
N THR A 797 -17.54 -17.84 15.85
CA THR A 797 -17.20 -19.18 16.34
C THR A 797 -17.92 -20.35 15.67
N SER A 798 -18.82 -20.15 14.69
CA SER A 798 -19.41 -21.29 13.96
C SER A 798 -19.76 -20.99 12.49
N THR A 799 -18.95 -21.48 11.56
CA THR A 799 -19.22 -21.47 10.11
C THR A 799 -20.29 -22.48 9.67
N ALA A 800 -20.67 -23.44 10.53
CA ALA A 800 -21.54 -24.56 10.17
C ALA A 800 -23.04 -24.20 10.04
N GLY A 801 -23.48 -23.00 10.45
CA GLY A 801 -24.90 -22.63 10.53
C GLY A 801 -25.53 -21.97 9.29
N ASN A 802 -24.72 -21.54 8.30
CA ASN A 802 -25.20 -20.62 7.24
C ASN A 802 -25.00 -21.16 5.81
N VAL A 803 -25.12 -22.47 5.63
CA VAL A 803 -24.99 -23.16 4.34
C VAL A 803 -26.38 -23.55 3.86
N LEU A 804 -26.74 -23.14 2.65
CA LEU A 804 -28.01 -23.42 2.01
C LEU A 804 -27.79 -24.42 0.87
N THR A 805 -28.63 -25.45 0.77
CA THR A 805 -28.75 -26.22 -0.47
C THR A 805 -29.78 -25.52 -1.33
N VAL A 806 -29.37 -24.99 -2.48
CA VAL A 806 -30.23 -24.22 -3.37
C VAL A 806 -30.44 -25.00 -4.66
N GLU A 807 -31.70 -25.25 -5.00
CA GLU A 807 -32.08 -25.98 -6.21
C GLU A 807 -31.83 -25.15 -7.47
N GLY A 808 -31.40 -25.85 -8.52
CA GLY A 808 -31.14 -25.24 -9.82
C GLY A 808 -32.39 -25.15 -10.68
N THR A 809 -32.86 -23.94 -10.97
CA THR A 809 -34.03 -23.70 -11.84
C THR A 809 -33.63 -23.37 -13.28
N GLY A 810 -32.41 -22.87 -13.49
CA GLY A 810 -31.94 -22.28 -14.74
C GLY A 810 -32.21 -20.77 -14.87
N ASP A 811 -33.08 -20.22 -14.03
CA ASP A 811 -33.45 -18.80 -14.00
C ASP A 811 -32.90 -18.09 -12.75
N TRP A 812 -32.96 -16.76 -12.73
CA TRP A 812 -32.63 -15.97 -11.54
C TRP A 812 -33.66 -16.20 -10.44
N GLN A 813 -33.19 -16.46 -9.23
CA GLN A 813 -34.00 -16.63 -8.02
C GLN A 813 -33.40 -15.82 -6.87
N GLN A 814 -34.25 -15.26 -6.03
CA GLN A 814 -33.80 -14.42 -4.92
C GLN A 814 -33.58 -15.26 -3.65
N LEU A 815 -32.42 -15.10 -3.03
CA LEU A 815 -32.13 -15.62 -1.69
C LEU A 815 -32.29 -14.50 -0.67
N VAL A 816 -32.78 -14.85 0.53
CA VAL A 816 -32.97 -13.92 1.64
C VAL A 816 -32.57 -14.57 2.97
N VAL A 817 -31.74 -13.88 3.74
CA VAL A 817 -31.35 -14.26 5.11
C VAL A 817 -31.62 -13.07 6.03
N LYS A 818 -32.17 -13.36 7.21
CA LYS A 818 -32.47 -12.36 8.22
C LYS A 818 -31.56 -12.56 9.42
N GLN A 819 -30.96 -11.47 9.90
CA GLN A 819 -30.06 -11.48 11.04
C GLN A 819 -30.47 -10.42 12.05
N LYS A 820 -30.72 -10.83 13.29
CA LYS A 820 -31.04 -9.89 14.37
C LYS A 820 -29.80 -9.52 15.16
N LEU A 821 -29.60 -8.23 15.39
CA LEU A 821 -28.46 -7.66 16.11
C LEU A 821 -28.90 -7.02 17.42
N ALA A 822 -28.12 -7.26 18.48
CA ALA A 822 -28.39 -6.72 19.81
C ALA A 822 -27.89 -5.28 20.00
N GLN A 823 -26.88 -4.86 19.24
CA GLN A 823 -26.20 -3.56 19.39
C GLN A 823 -25.85 -2.99 18.00
N SER A 824 -25.77 -1.66 17.91
CA SER A 824 -25.35 -0.90 16.74
C SER A 824 -23.83 -0.70 16.68
N GLY A 825 -23.30 -0.45 15.49
CA GLY A 825 -21.89 -0.08 15.29
C GLY A 825 -20.92 -1.26 15.31
N ILE A 826 -21.41 -2.49 15.08
CA ILE A 826 -20.59 -3.70 15.07
C ILE A 826 -20.13 -4.02 13.64
N ARG A 827 -18.95 -4.63 13.50
CA ARG A 827 -18.50 -5.17 12.21
C ARG A 827 -19.24 -6.46 11.87
N GLY A 828 -19.56 -6.64 10.59
CA GLY A 828 -20.05 -7.87 10.02
C GLY A 828 -19.25 -8.26 8.77
N THR A 829 -19.39 -9.51 8.35
CA THR A 829 -18.85 -10.02 7.10
C THR A 829 -19.95 -10.71 6.32
N ILE A 830 -20.21 -10.24 5.11
CA ILE A 830 -21.06 -10.92 4.14
C ILE A 830 -20.21 -11.97 3.43
N ILE A 831 -20.73 -13.17 3.25
CA ILE A 831 -20.06 -14.23 2.48
C ILE A 831 -21.08 -14.84 1.51
N VAL A 832 -20.72 -14.90 0.22
CA VAL A 832 -21.56 -15.44 -0.84
C VAL A 832 -20.75 -16.32 -1.79
N GLY A 833 -21.22 -17.53 -2.08
CA GLY A 833 -20.64 -18.41 -3.10
C GLY A 833 -20.92 -19.89 -2.85
N VAL A 834 -20.09 -20.78 -3.42
CA VAL A 834 -20.16 -22.23 -3.21
C VAL A 834 -19.36 -22.61 -1.96
N GLN A 835 -19.96 -23.30 -1.00
CA GLN A 835 -19.29 -23.68 0.25
C GLN A 835 -18.41 -24.93 0.11
N GLU A 836 -18.93 -25.97 -0.53
CA GLU A 836 -18.25 -27.25 -0.74
C GLU A 836 -18.98 -28.05 -1.82
N GLY A 837 -18.29 -29.03 -2.42
CA GLY A 837 -18.84 -29.87 -3.48
C GLY A 837 -18.89 -29.19 -4.85
N ALA A 838 -19.18 -29.97 -5.89
CA ALA A 838 -19.24 -29.46 -7.26
C ALA A 838 -20.51 -28.64 -7.49
N GLY A 839 -20.39 -27.49 -8.15
CA GLY A 839 -21.51 -26.61 -8.40
C GLY A 839 -21.14 -25.34 -9.16
N VAL A 840 -22.09 -24.79 -9.91
CA VAL A 840 -21.96 -23.50 -10.59
C VAL A 840 -23.10 -22.59 -10.16
N VAL A 841 -22.77 -21.38 -9.75
CA VAL A 841 -23.76 -20.35 -9.41
C VAL A 841 -23.31 -18.98 -9.92
N ASP A 842 -24.22 -18.30 -10.60
CA ASP A 842 -24.09 -16.87 -10.90
C ASP A 842 -24.77 -16.08 -9.78
N VAL A 843 -24.15 -14.99 -9.33
CA VAL A 843 -24.65 -14.13 -8.25
C VAL A 843 -24.63 -12.68 -8.70
N ASP A 844 -25.67 -11.95 -8.34
CA ASP A 844 -25.84 -10.55 -8.66
C ASP A 844 -26.68 -9.83 -7.59
N ASP A 845 -26.69 -8.50 -7.61
CA ASP A 845 -27.53 -7.63 -6.79
C ASP A 845 -27.56 -8.01 -5.29
N VAL A 846 -26.39 -8.09 -4.67
CA VAL A 846 -26.29 -8.40 -3.23
C VAL A 846 -26.69 -7.19 -2.40
N GLU A 847 -27.75 -7.31 -1.62
CA GLU A 847 -28.28 -6.25 -0.76
C GLU A 847 -28.24 -6.60 0.71
N LEU A 848 -27.85 -5.64 1.54
CA LEU A 848 -27.93 -5.72 2.99
C LEU A 848 -28.59 -4.46 3.54
N LEU A 849 -29.80 -4.62 4.07
CA LEU A 849 -30.64 -3.50 4.52
C LEU A 849 -31.10 -3.71 5.98
N PRO A 850 -31.11 -2.67 6.83
CA PRO A 850 -31.81 -2.74 8.10
C PRO A 850 -33.32 -2.79 7.84
N GLN A 851 -34.04 -3.68 8.53
CA GLN A 851 -35.49 -3.67 8.51
C GLN A 851 -35.97 -2.42 9.24
N LEU A 852 -36.42 -1.41 8.49
CA LEU A 852 -37.05 -0.24 9.06
C LEU A 852 -38.27 -0.70 9.88
N LYS A 853 -38.37 -0.26 11.14
CA LYS A 853 -39.62 -0.41 11.88
C LYS A 853 -40.71 0.23 11.03
N ALA A 854 -41.80 -0.49 10.76
CA ALA A 854 -42.98 0.13 10.18
C ALA A 854 -43.34 1.33 11.05
N THR A 855 -43.25 2.53 10.47
CA THR A 855 -43.71 3.74 11.15
C THR A 855 -45.21 3.54 11.44
N PRO A 856 -45.69 3.78 12.67
CA PRO A 856 -47.12 3.75 12.96
C PRO A 856 -47.91 4.68 12.04
#